data_AF-A0A4Q1UIN5-F1
#
_entry.id   AF-A0A4Q1UIN5-F1
#
_cell.length_a   1.000
_cell.length_b   1.000
_cell.length_c   1.000
_cell.angle_alpha   90.00
_cell.angle_beta   90.00
_cell.angle_gamma   90.00
#
_symmetry.space_group_name_H-M   'P 1'
#
loop_
_entity.id
_entity.type
_entity.pdbx_description
1 polymer ?
#
loop_
_entity_poly.entity_id
_entity_poly.type
_entity_poly.pdbx_seq_one_letter_code
_entity_poly.pdbx_strand_id
1 'polypeptide(L)'
;MTERLVIIGNGMAPGRMLEHLLEQAPGRYSVTIFNAEPRVNYDRIMLSPVLSGEKAYEEIIIHGDGWYIANNITLYKGHKIVAIDRAAKTVTSDHGVTEPYDKLVIATGSVPFIIPVPGHNLPGVLTYRDLDDVQAMMLAAQSRAKAVVIGGGLLGLEAAAGLNAQGMDVTVLHVMPTLMERQLDPAAGYLLQRAVEQRGIKVITKANTQAITGNGKVEQVELADGTVIPATLVVMAVGIRPNSALAKEAGIAVNRGIVVDAGMRSNDPDIYALGECAEVNGMVYGLVAPLYEMARVAAHQLAGNEAAAFVHMDTPTKLKVTGIDLFSLGDFAEGEDRQEIVLRDAAAGVYKRLVLKDDRIIGTVLYGETADGAWFNDLKKKQTDISQMRDTLIFGQSYQGGAPLDPMAAVAALPDDAEICGCNGVCKGKITGAITAKGLTSLDDVRAHTKASASCGSCTGLVEKLMVLTLGDTYNPAAVQPMCTCTTLGHDEVRRLIKAKHLKTIPAVMQELEWKTSCGCAKCRPALNYYLVCDWPDDYADDYQSRFINERVHANIQKDGTYSVVPRMWGGVTNAAELRAIADVVDKFEIPMVKVTGGQRIDMLGIRKEDLPAVWADLGQAGFVSGHAYAKGLRTVKTCVGSDWCRFGTQDSTGLGIRIEKFMWGSWTPAKVKMAVSGCPRNCAEATCKDVGVICVDSGYEIHFAGAAGLDIKGTEVLGLVKTEDEALEHIVALTQMYREQGRYLERIYKWAKRIGIPEIKRQIMDDDAKRKAYYERFVFSQKFAQVDPWSERVSGKDKHEFRPMASVGFAEAAE
;
A
#
# COMPACT_ATOMS: atom_id res chain seq x y z
N MET A 1 20.62 42.41 -11.95
CA MET A 1 20.80 41.79 -10.63
C MET A 1 19.78 40.67 -10.52
N THR A 2 20.13 39.58 -9.84
CA THR A 2 19.18 38.52 -9.52
C THR A 2 18.11 39.08 -8.58
N GLU A 3 16.83 38.93 -8.93
CA GLU A 3 15.70 39.41 -8.11
C GLU A 3 15.52 38.50 -6.88
N ARG A 4 15.11 39.04 -5.73
CA ARG A 4 14.82 38.28 -4.52
C ARG A 4 13.38 37.78 -4.56
N LEU A 5 13.20 36.46 -4.52
CA LEU A 5 11.90 35.80 -4.42
C LEU A 5 11.75 35.20 -3.02
N VAL A 6 10.79 35.70 -2.25
CA VAL A 6 10.43 35.12 -0.96
C VAL A 6 9.13 34.33 -1.10
N ILE A 7 9.08 33.13 -0.51
CA ILE A 7 7.91 32.25 -0.53
C ILE A 7 7.51 31.92 0.91
N ILE A 8 6.23 32.14 1.23
CA ILE A 8 5.63 31.81 2.52
C ILE A 8 4.85 30.51 2.39
N GLY A 9 5.39 29.42 2.92
CA GLY A 9 4.82 28.07 2.86
C GLY A 9 5.57 27.18 1.87
N ASN A 10 5.87 25.95 2.28
CA ASN A 10 6.60 24.95 1.50
C ASN A 10 5.74 23.71 1.18
N GLY A 11 4.47 23.93 0.85
CA GLY A 11 3.51 22.88 0.47
C GLY A 11 3.67 22.39 -0.98
N MET A 12 2.79 21.49 -1.43
CA MET A 12 2.87 20.89 -2.77
C MET A 12 2.75 21.93 -3.91
N ALA A 13 1.90 22.94 -3.74
CA ALA A 13 1.70 23.99 -4.75
C ALA A 13 2.95 24.86 -5.00
N PRO A 14 3.59 25.48 -3.98
CA PRO A 14 4.81 26.26 -4.19
C PRO A 14 6.00 25.40 -4.62
N GLY A 15 6.10 24.14 -4.15
CA GLY A 15 7.09 23.19 -4.67
C GLY A 15 6.96 22.98 -6.18
N ARG A 16 5.73 22.73 -6.66
CA ARG A 16 5.45 22.59 -8.10
C ARG A 16 5.68 23.87 -8.88
N MET A 17 5.38 25.03 -8.29
CA MET A 17 5.64 26.33 -8.92
C MET A 17 7.15 26.53 -9.14
N LEU A 18 7.97 26.19 -8.13
CA LEU A 18 9.43 26.29 -8.24
C LEU A 18 10.00 25.35 -9.30
N GLU A 19 9.50 24.11 -9.42
CA GLU A 19 9.91 23.22 -10.51
C GLU A 19 9.73 23.89 -11.88
N HIS A 20 8.54 24.45 -12.14
CA HIS A 20 8.27 25.15 -13.40
C HIS A 20 9.09 26.44 -13.56
N LEU A 21 9.27 27.21 -12.50
CA LEU A 21 10.00 28.48 -12.54
C LEU A 21 11.49 28.26 -12.84
N LEU A 22 12.11 27.27 -12.19
CA LEU A 22 13.52 26.94 -12.39
C LEU A 22 13.78 26.38 -13.80
N GLU A 23 12.81 25.65 -14.37
CA GLU A 23 12.87 25.18 -15.76
C GLU A 23 12.77 26.35 -16.76
N GLN A 24 11.87 27.31 -16.52
CA GLN A 24 11.56 28.39 -17.47
C GLN A 24 12.51 29.59 -17.38
N ALA A 25 12.99 29.91 -16.18
CA ALA A 25 13.81 31.08 -15.90
C ALA A 25 14.95 30.74 -14.91
N PRO A 26 15.87 29.84 -15.29
CA PRO A 26 16.96 29.42 -14.41
C PRO A 26 17.83 30.62 -14.00
N GLY A 27 18.11 30.74 -12.70
CA GLY A 27 18.97 31.79 -12.15
C GLY A 27 18.37 33.20 -12.11
N ARG A 28 17.08 33.37 -12.49
CA ARG A 28 16.40 34.67 -12.43
C ARG A 28 16.24 35.19 -10.99
N TYR A 29 15.95 34.29 -10.07
CA TYR A 29 15.64 34.62 -8.67
C TYR A 29 16.62 34.01 -7.68
N SER A 30 16.90 34.74 -6.61
CA SER A 30 17.47 34.23 -5.36
C SER A 30 16.28 33.89 -4.46
N VAL A 31 16.09 32.61 -4.18
CA VAL A 31 14.85 32.10 -3.56
C VAL A 31 15.07 31.84 -2.09
N THR A 32 14.20 32.42 -1.26
CA THR A 32 14.10 32.12 0.17
C THR A 32 12.70 31.64 0.51
N ILE A 33 12.60 30.52 1.22
CA ILE A 33 11.34 29.92 1.63
C ILE A 33 11.26 29.89 3.15
N PHE A 34 10.14 30.35 3.68
CA PHE A 34 9.78 30.20 5.10
C PHE A 34 8.69 29.16 5.24
N ASN A 35 8.96 28.11 6.00
CA ASN A 35 8.00 27.05 6.28
C ASN A 35 7.73 26.95 7.78
N ALA A 36 6.46 27.06 8.18
CA ALA A 36 6.08 26.91 9.58
C ALA A 36 6.29 25.48 10.09
N GLU A 37 6.12 24.47 9.23
CA GLU A 37 6.45 23.09 9.60
C GLU A 37 7.99 22.91 9.65
N PRO A 38 8.53 22.16 10.63
CA PRO A 38 9.97 21.89 10.76
C PRO A 38 10.46 20.82 9.76
N ARG A 39 9.97 20.88 8.51
CA ARG A 39 10.08 19.81 7.51
C ARG A 39 10.31 20.36 6.11
N VAL A 40 10.83 19.48 5.25
CA VAL A 40 10.96 19.69 3.80
C VAL A 40 9.61 19.48 3.09
N ASN A 41 9.55 19.68 1.77
CA ASN A 41 8.33 19.50 0.99
C ASN A 41 7.95 18.02 0.84
N TYR A 42 6.68 17.68 1.09
CA TYR A 42 6.14 16.33 1.02
C TYR A 42 4.74 16.27 0.41
N ASP A 43 4.35 15.09 -0.06
CA ASP A 43 3.05 14.81 -0.66
C ASP A 43 2.00 14.60 0.45
N ARG A 44 1.22 15.65 0.70
CA ARG A 44 0.16 15.66 1.71
C ARG A 44 -1.00 14.72 1.35
N ILE A 45 -1.16 14.34 0.08
CA ILE A 45 -2.16 13.36 -0.36
C ILE A 45 -1.84 11.98 0.22
N MET A 46 -0.57 11.71 0.49
CA MET A 46 -0.07 10.43 0.97
C MET A 46 -0.09 10.30 2.50
N LEU A 47 -0.61 11.29 3.23
CA LEU A 47 -0.81 11.19 4.68
C LEU A 47 -1.77 10.04 5.06
N SER A 48 -2.72 9.69 4.19
CA SER A 48 -3.67 8.60 4.43
C SER A 48 -2.97 7.23 4.46
N PRO A 49 -2.12 6.88 3.46
CA PRO A 49 -1.19 5.74 3.55
C PRO A 49 -0.23 5.76 4.74
N VAL A 50 0.22 6.94 5.19
CA VAL A 50 1.07 7.02 6.40
C VAL A 50 0.27 6.66 7.64
N LEU A 51 -0.94 7.21 7.78
CA LEU A 51 -1.84 6.90 8.88
C LEU A 51 -2.24 5.41 8.91
N SER A 52 -2.45 4.77 7.76
CA SER A 52 -2.74 3.34 7.69
C SER A 52 -1.51 2.44 7.94
N GLY A 53 -0.30 3.01 7.97
CA GLY A 53 0.96 2.28 8.14
C GLY A 53 1.48 1.63 6.85
N GLU A 54 0.93 1.99 5.69
CA GLU A 54 1.38 1.50 4.38
C GLU A 54 2.66 2.19 3.89
N LYS A 55 2.91 3.42 4.32
CA LYS A 55 4.07 4.23 3.94
C LYS A 55 4.71 4.91 5.15
N ALA A 56 6.03 5.08 5.09
CA ALA A 56 6.76 5.96 5.99
C ALA A 56 6.81 7.40 5.45
N TYR A 57 7.14 8.37 6.33
CA TYR A 57 7.25 9.79 5.96
C TYR A 57 8.31 10.01 4.86
N GLU A 58 9.42 9.28 4.94
CA GLU A 58 10.54 9.40 4.01
C GLU A 58 10.13 9.02 2.58
N GLU A 59 9.11 8.17 2.43
CA GLU A 59 8.59 7.71 1.14
C GLU A 59 7.62 8.71 0.47
N ILE A 60 7.25 9.79 1.18
CA ILE A 60 6.32 10.81 0.70
C ILE A 60 6.99 12.18 0.52
N ILE A 61 8.31 12.28 0.74
CA ILE A 61 9.08 13.50 0.47
C ILE A 61 9.12 13.78 -1.04
N ILE A 62 8.79 15.00 -1.44
CA ILE A 62 8.84 15.45 -2.84
C ILE A 62 10.19 16.10 -3.14
N HIS A 63 10.59 17.07 -2.31
CA HIS A 63 11.89 17.74 -2.39
C HIS A 63 12.60 17.58 -1.05
N GLY A 64 13.65 16.77 -0.99
CA GLY A 64 14.51 16.64 0.18
C GLY A 64 15.55 17.76 0.27
N ASP A 65 16.31 17.81 1.37
CA ASP A 65 17.33 18.86 1.61
C ASP A 65 18.31 19.03 0.42
N GLY A 66 18.73 17.92 -0.21
CA GLY A 66 19.62 17.95 -1.37
C GLY A 66 19.07 18.71 -2.58
N TRP A 67 17.74 18.73 -2.77
CA TRP A 67 17.12 19.47 -3.88
C TRP A 67 17.22 20.98 -3.68
N TYR A 68 17.02 21.47 -2.46
CA TYR A 68 17.15 22.89 -2.14
C TYR A 68 18.60 23.37 -2.30
N ILE A 69 19.57 22.56 -1.82
CA ILE A 69 21.00 22.84 -1.95
C ILE A 69 21.39 22.91 -3.45
N ALA A 70 20.97 21.93 -4.25
CA ALA A 70 21.31 21.88 -5.67
C ALA A 70 20.77 23.07 -6.48
N ASN A 71 19.67 23.68 -6.03
CA ASN A 71 19.03 24.82 -6.70
C ASN A 71 19.35 26.17 -6.05
N ASN A 72 20.29 26.23 -5.08
CA ASN A 72 20.64 27.44 -4.32
C ASN A 72 19.42 28.12 -3.68
N ILE A 73 18.53 27.33 -3.08
CA ILE A 73 17.33 27.79 -2.38
C ILE A 73 17.58 27.76 -0.87
N THR A 74 17.38 28.89 -0.19
CA THR A 74 17.40 28.93 1.28
C THR A 74 16.04 28.52 1.82
N LEU A 75 16.00 27.46 2.64
CA LEU A 75 14.79 26.99 3.30
C LEU A 75 14.90 27.15 4.82
N TYR A 76 14.07 28.02 5.39
CA TYR A 76 13.86 28.14 6.84
C TYR A 76 12.75 27.19 7.28
N LYS A 77 13.14 26.05 7.89
CA LYS A 77 12.23 25.03 8.44
C LYS A 77 11.83 25.40 9.87
N GLY A 78 10.53 25.38 10.19
CA GLY A 78 10.03 25.74 11.51
C GLY A 78 9.91 27.25 11.75
N HIS A 79 10.02 28.08 10.70
CA HIS A 79 9.90 29.54 10.80
C HIS A 79 8.54 29.98 10.25
N LYS A 80 7.65 30.41 11.14
CA LYS A 80 6.35 30.96 10.75
C LYS A 80 6.50 32.46 10.46
N ILE A 81 6.06 32.91 9.29
CA ILE A 81 5.97 34.36 9.03
C ILE A 81 4.83 34.96 9.88
N VAL A 82 5.16 36.04 10.58
CA VAL A 82 4.23 36.77 11.46
C VAL A 82 3.95 38.19 10.98
N ALA A 83 4.77 38.74 10.08
CA ALA A 83 4.54 40.07 9.51
C ALA A 83 5.01 40.17 8.06
N ILE A 84 4.27 40.96 7.27
CA ILE A 84 4.66 41.41 5.93
C ILE A 84 4.59 42.93 5.93
N ASP A 85 5.71 43.60 5.69
CA ASP A 85 5.76 45.05 5.47
C ASP A 85 5.85 45.32 3.97
N ARG A 86 4.75 45.80 3.39
CA ARG A 86 4.64 46.08 1.96
C ARG A 86 5.41 47.32 1.52
N ALA A 87 5.56 48.30 2.42
CA ALA A 87 6.27 49.53 2.11
C ALA A 87 7.78 49.30 2.12
N ALA A 88 8.28 48.56 3.11
CA ALA A 88 9.68 48.16 3.19
C ALA A 88 10.03 46.95 2.29
N LYS A 89 9.01 46.25 1.78
CA LYS A 89 9.11 44.97 1.04
C LYS A 89 9.91 43.92 1.80
N THR A 90 9.50 43.64 3.04
CA THR A 90 10.14 42.65 3.91
C THR A 90 9.13 41.70 4.53
N VAL A 91 9.55 40.48 4.84
CA VAL A 91 8.80 39.55 5.69
C VAL A 91 9.60 39.25 6.96
N THR A 92 8.91 39.02 8.08
CA THR A 92 9.54 38.71 9.36
C THR A 92 8.96 37.41 9.94
N SER A 93 9.84 36.49 10.34
CA SER A 93 9.47 35.25 11.05
C SER A 93 9.31 35.48 12.55
N ASP A 94 8.60 34.56 13.21
CA ASP A 94 8.48 34.45 14.67
C ASP A 94 9.82 34.31 15.40
N HIS A 95 10.87 33.88 14.70
CA HIS A 95 12.25 33.85 15.20
C HIS A 95 13.04 35.14 14.95
N GLY A 96 12.40 36.21 14.46
CA GLY A 96 13.01 37.53 14.23
C GLY A 96 13.82 37.65 12.94
N VAL A 97 13.97 36.59 12.16
CA VAL A 97 14.61 36.65 10.83
C VAL A 97 13.75 37.51 9.91
N THR A 98 14.35 38.55 9.33
CA THR A 98 13.69 39.48 8.40
C THR A 98 14.38 39.43 7.05
N GLU A 99 13.62 39.12 6.00
CA GLU A 99 14.13 38.98 4.64
C GLU A 99 13.43 39.96 3.69
N PRO A 100 14.19 40.76 2.92
CA PRO A 100 13.63 41.62 1.89
C PRO A 100 13.27 40.83 0.63
N TYR A 101 12.25 41.29 -0.10
CA TYR A 101 11.79 40.67 -1.33
C TYR A 101 11.64 41.69 -2.46
N ASP A 102 11.87 41.23 -3.69
CA ASP A 102 11.45 41.96 -4.89
C ASP A 102 10.11 41.40 -5.38
N LYS A 103 9.92 40.07 -5.25
CA LYS A 103 8.65 39.36 -5.41
C LYS A 103 8.34 38.49 -4.19
N LEU A 104 7.09 38.47 -3.77
CA LEU A 104 6.59 37.65 -2.66
C LEU A 104 5.52 36.67 -3.16
N VAL A 105 5.57 35.43 -2.72
CA VAL A 105 4.56 34.41 -2.98
C VAL A 105 3.98 33.90 -1.67
N ILE A 106 2.68 34.08 -1.46
CA ILE A 106 1.95 33.55 -0.31
C ILE A 106 1.30 32.22 -0.70
N ALA A 107 1.80 31.13 -0.10
CA ALA A 107 1.36 29.76 -0.33
C ALA A 107 1.05 29.04 0.99
N THR A 108 0.35 29.74 1.88
CA THR A 108 0.02 29.35 3.26
C THR A 108 -1.05 28.24 3.35
N GLY A 109 -1.63 27.85 2.22
CA GLY A 109 -2.61 26.78 2.13
C GLY A 109 -3.88 27.06 2.93
N SER A 110 -4.38 26.05 3.63
CA SER A 110 -5.59 26.14 4.45
C SER A 110 -5.37 25.54 5.84
N VAL A 111 -6.25 25.92 6.77
CA VAL A 111 -6.34 25.37 8.12
C VAL A 111 -7.61 24.53 8.28
N PRO A 112 -7.60 23.47 9.11
CA PRO A 112 -8.81 22.72 9.42
C PRO A 112 -9.90 23.59 10.03
N PHE A 113 -11.16 23.33 9.66
CA PHE A 113 -12.28 23.92 10.35
C PHE A 113 -12.64 23.10 11.59
N ILE A 114 -12.63 23.74 12.76
CA ILE A 114 -13.04 23.17 14.05
C ILE A 114 -14.46 23.61 14.35
N ILE A 115 -15.36 22.66 14.65
CA ILE A 115 -16.73 22.99 15.05
C ILE A 115 -16.68 23.62 16.46
N PRO A 116 -17.30 24.79 16.68
CA PRO A 116 -17.27 25.48 17.98
C PRO A 116 -18.28 24.89 18.97
N VAL A 117 -18.16 23.60 19.28
CA VAL A 117 -18.97 22.90 20.30
C VAL A 117 -18.21 22.84 21.63
N PRO A 118 -18.89 22.81 22.79
CA PRO A 118 -18.23 22.58 24.07
C PRO A 118 -17.28 21.38 24.02
N GLY A 119 -16.07 21.56 24.56
CA GLY A 119 -15.02 20.53 24.61
C GLY A 119 -14.25 20.28 23.30
N HIS A 120 -14.44 21.10 22.26
CA HIS A 120 -13.69 21.01 21.00
C HIS A 120 -12.15 21.13 21.13
N ASN A 121 -11.65 21.55 22.29
CA ASN A 121 -10.23 21.74 22.60
C ASN A 121 -9.73 20.76 23.68
N LEU A 122 -10.51 19.75 24.06
CA LEU A 122 -10.08 18.74 25.02
C LEU A 122 -8.90 17.93 24.45
N PRO A 123 -7.94 17.51 25.30
CA PRO A 123 -6.94 16.54 24.90
C PRO A 123 -7.57 15.28 24.29
N GLY A 124 -7.07 14.87 23.13
CA GLY A 124 -7.64 13.78 22.33
C GLY A 124 -8.64 14.22 21.26
N VAL A 125 -8.95 15.53 21.16
CA VAL A 125 -9.59 16.11 19.96
C VAL A 125 -8.50 16.58 19.00
N LEU A 126 -8.41 15.95 17.83
CA LEU A 126 -7.37 16.18 16.82
C LEU A 126 -7.97 16.63 15.48
N THR A 127 -7.09 17.18 14.65
CA THR A 127 -7.35 17.46 13.23
C THR A 127 -6.72 16.41 12.33
N TYR A 128 -6.95 16.52 11.02
CA TYR A 128 -6.26 15.69 10.03
C TYR A 128 -5.83 16.53 8.81
N ARG A 129 -4.61 17.05 8.87
CA ARG A 129 -4.07 17.99 7.88
C ARG A 129 -2.61 17.81 7.59
N ASP A 130 -1.76 17.68 8.59
CA ASP A 130 -0.30 17.60 8.46
C ASP A 130 0.26 16.33 9.11
N LEU A 131 1.58 16.18 9.06
CA LEU A 131 2.23 15.01 9.65
C LEU A 131 2.13 15.00 11.18
N ASP A 132 2.07 16.16 11.84
CA ASP A 132 1.93 16.24 13.29
C ASP A 132 0.57 15.70 13.73
N ASP A 133 -0.50 16.04 13.00
CA ASP A 133 -1.82 15.43 13.16
C ASP A 133 -1.75 13.91 13.02
N VAL A 134 -1.10 13.39 11.96
CA VAL A 134 -0.97 11.95 11.73
C VAL A 134 -0.21 11.27 12.87
N GLN A 135 0.90 11.85 13.32
CA GLN A 135 1.68 11.32 14.42
C GLN A 135 0.88 11.30 15.73
N ALA A 136 0.14 12.37 16.02
CA ALA A 136 -0.74 12.43 17.18
C ALA A 136 -1.88 11.39 17.09
N MET A 137 -2.47 11.21 15.92
CA MET A 137 -3.48 10.19 15.66
C MET A 137 -2.91 8.77 15.81
N MET A 138 -1.73 8.49 15.27
CA MET A 138 -1.05 7.20 15.40
C MET A 138 -0.69 6.91 16.86
N LEU A 139 -0.24 7.91 17.62
CA LEU A 139 0.04 7.80 19.04
C LEU A 139 -1.25 7.47 19.82
N ALA A 140 -2.33 8.21 19.57
CA ALA A 140 -3.63 7.94 20.20
C ALA A 140 -4.18 6.55 19.83
N ALA A 141 -3.94 6.10 18.59
CA ALA A 141 -4.37 4.80 18.09
C ALA A 141 -3.67 3.60 18.76
N GLN A 142 -2.53 3.80 19.44
CA GLN A 142 -1.85 2.74 20.20
C GLN A 142 -2.75 2.15 21.30
N SER A 143 -3.69 2.95 21.83
CA SER A 143 -4.69 2.49 22.79
C SER A 143 -5.65 1.43 22.23
N ARG A 144 -5.84 1.40 20.90
CA ARG A 144 -6.84 0.57 20.19
C ARG A 144 -8.26 0.69 20.76
N ALA A 145 -8.55 1.83 21.37
CA ALA A 145 -9.84 2.12 21.96
C ALA A 145 -10.80 2.66 20.88
N LYS A 146 -11.71 3.56 21.25
CA LYS A 146 -12.77 4.06 20.38
C LYS A 146 -12.38 5.40 19.77
N ALA A 147 -12.52 5.52 18.46
CA ALA A 147 -12.33 6.78 17.76
C ALA A 147 -13.66 7.24 17.14
N VAL A 148 -13.93 8.54 17.27
CA VAL A 148 -15.01 9.20 16.53
C VAL A 148 -14.40 10.12 15.49
N VAL A 149 -14.77 9.96 14.23
CA VAL A 149 -14.41 10.90 13.16
C VAL A 149 -15.63 11.72 12.81
N ILE A 150 -15.56 13.04 13.02
CA ILE A 150 -16.62 13.97 12.66
C ILE A 150 -16.36 14.49 11.25
N GLY A 151 -17.23 14.11 10.32
CA GLY A 151 -17.17 14.46 8.90
C GLY A 151 -17.09 13.22 8.00
N GLY A 152 -18.14 12.99 7.20
CA GLY A 152 -18.23 11.90 6.22
C GLY A 152 -17.74 12.27 4.81
N GLY A 153 -16.80 13.22 4.72
CA GLY A 153 -16.15 13.62 3.47
C GLY A 153 -14.87 12.83 3.17
N LEU A 154 -14.15 13.21 2.12
CA LEU A 154 -12.90 12.55 1.68
C LEU A 154 -11.92 12.30 2.83
N LEU A 155 -11.47 13.37 3.50
CA LEU A 155 -10.46 13.27 4.56
C LEU A 155 -10.98 12.49 5.78
N GLY A 156 -12.25 12.67 6.14
CA GLY A 156 -12.83 11.96 7.28
C GLY A 156 -12.94 10.45 7.04
N LEU A 157 -13.35 10.04 5.83
CA LEU A 157 -13.39 8.63 5.46
C LEU A 157 -11.99 8.01 5.34
N GLU A 158 -11.02 8.76 4.82
CA GLU A 158 -9.62 8.33 4.79
C GLU A 158 -9.02 8.20 6.21
N ALA A 159 -9.30 9.17 7.10
CA ALA A 159 -8.90 9.10 8.51
C ALA A 159 -9.54 7.91 9.23
N ALA A 160 -10.84 7.68 9.01
CA ALA A 160 -11.56 6.56 9.60
C ALA A 160 -11.00 5.22 9.15
N ALA A 161 -10.70 5.07 7.86
CA ALA A 161 -10.06 3.88 7.31
C ALA A 161 -8.65 3.67 7.90
N GLY A 162 -7.85 4.74 7.99
CA GLY A 162 -6.51 4.69 8.59
C GLY A 162 -6.53 4.29 10.06
N LEU A 163 -7.39 4.90 10.88
CA LEU A 163 -7.53 4.56 12.31
C LEU A 163 -8.05 3.13 12.53
N ASN A 164 -8.99 2.68 11.69
CA ASN A 164 -9.48 1.30 11.72
C ASN A 164 -8.37 0.30 11.36
N ALA A 165 -7.51 0.63 10.38
CA ALA A 165 -6.33 -0.17 10.04
C ALA A 165 -5.30 -0.24 11.19
N GLN A 166 -5.19 0.84 11.99
CA GLN A 166 -4.41 0.85 13.23
C GLN A 166 -5.04 0.06 14.39
N GLY A 167 -6.29 -0.40 14.23
CA GLY A 167 -7.00 -1.27 15.16
C GLY A 167 -7.94 -0.57 16.13
N MET A 168 -8.33 0.68 15.87
CA MET A 168 -9.36 1.39 16.64
C MET A 168 -10.78 0.93 16.26
N ASP A 169 -11.73 0.97 17.20
CA ASP A 169 -13.18 0.88 16.91
C ASP A 169 -13.67 2.26 16.46
N VAL A 170 -13.88 2.42 15.15
CA VAL A 170 -14.13 3.74 14.54
C VAL A 170 -15.62 3.95 14.27
N THR A 171 -16.12 5.11 14.67
CA THR A 171 -17.45 5.62 14.29
C THR A 171 -17.31 6.93 13.52
N VAL A 172 -17.85 6.99 12.31
CA VAL A 172 -17.95 8.21 11.50
C VAL A 172 -19.30 8.87 11.78
N LEU A 173 -19.26 10.13 12.19
CA LEU A 173 -20.43 10.98 12.33
C LEU A 173 -20.51 11.94 11.16
N HIS A 174 -21.66 11.99 10.51
CA HIS A 174 -21.87 12.91 9.41
C HIS A 174 -23.21 13.62 9.55
N VAL A 175 -23.20 14.95 9.41
CA VAL A 175 -24.39 15.77 9.62
C VAL A 175 -25.43 15.59 8.50
N MET A 176 -24.98 15.26 7.29
CA MET A 176 -25.86 15.08 6.14
C MET A 176 -26.41 13.64 6.07
N PRO A 177 -27.51 13.40 5.33
CA PRO A 177 -28.12 12.08 5.22
C PRO A 177 -27.24 11.00 4.54
N THR A 178 -26.28 11.41 3.72
CA THR A 178 -25.40 10.52 2.94
C THR A 178 -23.96 11.01 2.97
N LEU A 179 -23.02 10.08 2.89
CA LEU A 179 -21.58 10.38 2.83
C LEU A 179 -21.21 11.06 1.50
N MET A 180 -20.20 11.93 1.55
CA MET A 180 -19.69 12.68 0.39
C MET A 180 -20.79 13.33 -0.48
N GLU A 181 -21.82 13.91 0.13
CA GLU A 181 -23.00 14.48 -0.53
C GLU A 181 -22.71 15.60 -1.52
N ARG A 182 -21.52 16.20 -1.43
CA ARG A 182 -21.04 17.23 -2.37
C ARG A 182 -20.44 16.64 -3.64
N GLN A 183 -20.16 15.33 -3.65
CA GLN A 183 -19.53 14.62 -4.77
C GLN A 183 -20.37 13.42 -5.24
N LEU A 184 -21.21 12.86 -4.38
CA LEU A 184 -22.02 11.68 -4.68
C LEU A 184 -23.49 12.02 -4.52
N ASP A 185 -24.30 11.42 -5.36
CA ASP A 185 -25.75 11.39 -5.16
C ASP A 185 -26.13 10.33 -4.11
N PRO A 186 -27.40 10.30 -3.65
CA PRO A 186 -27.80 9.40 -2.57
C PRO A 186 -27.59 7.91 -2.87
N ALA A 187 -27.70 7.50 -4.14
CA ALA A 187 -27.50 6.11 -4.54
C ALA A 187 -26.04 5.68 -4.40
N ALA A 188 -25.09 6.47 -4.91
CA ALA A 188 -23.67 6.22 -4.72
C ALA A 188 -23.25 6.39 -3.25
N GLY A 189 -23.81 7.36 -2.53
CA GLY A 189 -23.58 7.56 -1.11
C GLY A 189 -24.02 6.37 -0.24
N TYR A 190 -25.12 5.71 -0.59
CA TYR A 190 -25.55 4.48 0.08
C TYR A 190 -24.58 3.31 -0.15
N LEU A 191 -24.10 3.12 -1.38
CA LEU A 191 -23.10 2.09 -1.68
C LEU A 191 -21.79 2.36 -0.93
N LEU A 192 -21.37 3.62 -0.85
CA LEU A 192 -20.21 4.04 -0.07
C LEU A 192 -20.38 3.71 1.41
N GLN A 193 -21.52 4.06 2.01
CA GLN A 193 -21.80 3.75 3.41
C GLN A 193 -21.72 2.25 3.68
N ARG A 194 -22.36 1.42 2.85
CA ARG A 194 -22.29 -0.05 3.01
C ARG A 194 -20.86 -0.57 2.90
N ALA A 195 -20.07 -0.04 1.95
CA ALA A 195 -18.69 -0.46 1.77
C ALA A 195 -17.81 -0.08 2.97
N VAL A 196 -18.04 1.09 3.58
CA VAL A 196 -17.36 1.53 4.81
C VAL A 196 -17.76 0.65 6.00
N GLU A 197 -19.06 0.37 6.17
CA GLU A 197 -19.58 -0.49 7.24
C GLU A 197 -19.10 -1.94 7.15
N GLN A 198 -19.03 -2.50 5.94
CA GLN A 198 -18.46 -3.84 5.70
C GLN A 198 -17.00 -3.96 6.11
N ARG A 199 -16.28 -2.83 6.23
CA ARG A 199 -14.88 -2.76 6.68
C ARG A 199 -14.77 -2.57 8.20
N GLY A 200 -15.87 -2.66 8.94
CA GLY A 200 -15.90 -2.55 10.39
C GLY A 200 -15.98 -1.12 10.93
N ILE A 201 -16.22 -0.13 10.06
CA ILE A 201 -16.33 1.28 10.46
C ILE A 201 -17.82 1.62 10.59
N LYS A 202 -18.26 2.01 11.79
CA LYS A 202 -19.66 2.42 12.01
C LYS A 202 -19.91 3.78 11.37
N VAL A 203 -21.05 3.97 10.74
CA VAL A 203 -21.44 5.25 10.14
C VAL A 203 -22.77 5.69 10.72
N ILE A 204 -22.83 6.93 11.21
CA ILE A 204 -24.06 7.56 11.70
C ILE A 204 -24.24 8.87 10.92
N THR A 205 -25.17 8.85 9.97
CA THR A 205 -25.59 10.03 9.21
C THR A 205 -26.68 10.79 9.97
N LYS A 206 -26.95 12.04 9.56
CA LYS A 206 -27.83 12.96 10.30
C LYS A 206 -27.38 13.18 11.76
N ALA A 207 -26.10 12.96 12.05
CA ALA A 207 -25.51 13.06 13.38
C ALA A 207 -25.01 14.49 13.60
N ASN A 208 -25.81 15.31 14.30
CA ASN A 208 -25.40 16.66 14.69
C ASN A 208 -24.68 16.62 16.04
N THR A 209 -23.40 16.95 16.07
CA THR A 209 -22.60 16.98 17.30
C THR A 209 -22.97 18.19 18.15
N GLN A 210 -23.38 17.95 19.40
CA GLN A 210 -23.78 18.98 20.36
C GLN A 210 -22.64 19.37 21.31
N ALA A 211 -21.88 18.37 21.80
CA ALA A 211 -20.76 18.58 22.72
C ALA A 211 -19.76 17.42 22.65
N ILE A 212 -18.53 17.70 23.05
CA ILE A 212 -17.50 16.70 23.33
C ILE A 212 -17.21 16.80 24.83
N THR A 213 -17.33 15.70 25.57
CA THR A 213 -17.24 15.73 27.03
C THR A 213 -16.25 14.70 27.56
N GLY A 214 -15.74 14.96 28.77
CA GLY A 214 -14.82 14.09 29.49
C GLY A 214 -14.05 14.83 30.59
N ASN A 215 -13.48 14.08 31.53
CA ASN A 215 -12.74 14.67 32.65
C ASN A 215 -11.24 14.82 32.32
N GLY A 216 -10.83 16.04 31.95
CA GLY A 216 -9.43 16.38 31.62
C GLY A 216 -8.95 15.91 30.23
N LYS A 217 -9.68 15.02 29.57
CA LYS A 217 -9.49 14.58 28.17
C LYS A 217 -10.82 14.09 27.60
N VAL A 218 -10.89 13.85 26.29
CA VAL A 218 -12.10 13.32 25.66
C VAL A 218 -12.45 11.91 26.14
N GLU A 219 -13.73 11.70 26.43
CA GLU A 219 -14.30 10.39 26.81
C GLU A 219 -15.54 10.04 25.97
N GLN A 220 -16.27 11.04 25.46
CA GLN A 220 -17.47 10.82 24.64
C GLN A 220 -17.81 12.03 23.74
N VAL A 221 -18.65 11.77 22.74
CA VAL A 221 -19.30 12.76 21.87
C VAL A 221 -20.80 12.67 22.06
N GLU A 222 -21.44 13.80 22.32
CA GLU A 222 -22.88 13.93 22.53
C GLU A 222 -23.52 14.53 21.27
N LEU A 223 -24.59 13.91 20.79
CA LEU A 223 -25.37 14.38 19.65
C LEU A 223 -26.57 15.21 20.12
N ALA A 224 -27.10 16.05 19.23
CA ALA A 224 -28.24 16.92 19.52
C ALA A 224 -29.54 16.16 19.82
N ASP A 225 -29.65 14.89 19.43
CA ASP A 225 -30.77 14.01 19.76
C ASP A 225 -30.63 13.31 21.12
N GLY A 226 -29.55 13.59 21.87
CA GLY A 226 -29.25 12.99 23.16
C GLY A 226 -28.43 11.70 23.09
N THR A 227 -28.10 11.20 21.90
CA THR A 227 -27.23 10.03 21.74
C THR A 227 -25.82 10.35 22.24
N VAL A 228 -25.24 9.43 23.03
CA VAL A 228 -23.87 9.55 23.56
C VAL A 228 -22.99 8.45 22.98
N ILE A 229 -21.86 8.83 22.40
CA ILE A 229 -20.95 7.93 21.70
C ILE A 229 -19.59 7.96 22.41
N PRO A 230 -19.16 6.87 23.08
CA PRO A 230 -17.88 6.84 23.77
C PRO A 230 -16.71 6.96 22.78
N ALA A 231 -15.73 7.81 23.10
CA ALA A 231 -14.57 8.08 22.26
C ALA A 231 -13.37 8.51 23.11
N THR A 232 -12.22 7.88 22.91
CA THR A 232 -10.94 8.32 23.51
C THR A 232 -10.10 9.14 22.54
N LEU A 233 -10.54 9.22 21.28
CA LEU A 233 -9.99 10.04 20.21
C LEU A 233 -11.15 10.61 19.40
N VAL A 234 -11.14 11.90 19.14
CA VAL A 234 -12.08 12.56 18.24
C VAL A 234 -11.29 13.27 17.14
N VAL A 235 -11.57 12.96 15.88
CA VAL A 235 -10.94 13.62 14.73
C VAL A 235 -11.95 14.52 14.05
N MET A 236 -11.67 15.82 13.98
CA MET A 236 -12.49 16.77 13.24
C MET A 236 -12.00 16.90 11.80
N ALA A 237 -12.80 16.39 10.86
CA ALA A 237 -12.55 16.40 9.42
C ALA A 237 -13.73 17.03 8.65
N VAL A 238 -14.18 18.20 9.10
CA VAL A 238 -15.41 18.87 8.63
C VAL A 238 -15.17 19.99 7.60
N GLY A 239 -13.99 19.98 6.96
CA GLY A 239 -13.60 20.94 5.93
C GLY A 239 -12.40 21.80 6.34
N ILE A 240 -12.01 22.68 5.43
CA ILE A 240 -10.84 23.56 5.55
C ILE A 240 -11.22 25.01 5.26
N ARG A 241 -10.42 25.96 5.74
CA ARG A 241 -10.53 27.39 5.46
C ARG A 241 -9.21 27.93 4.91
N PRO A 242 -9.21 28.72 3.82
CA PRO A 242 -8.01 29.39 3.32
C PRO A 242 -7.27 30.15 4.43
N ASN A 243 -5.95 29.97 4.50
CA ASN A 243 -5.11 30.61 5.51
C ASN A 243 -4.68 32.01 5.06
N SER A 244 -5.59 32.97 5.17
CA SER A 244 -5.44 34.34 4.64
C SER A 244 -5.20 35.41 5.70
N ALA A 245 -5.05 35.03 6.98
CA ALA A 245 -4.93 35.98 8.10
C ALA A 245 -3.73 36.93 7.93
N LEU A 246 -2.54 36.38 7.62
CA LEU A 246 -1.32 37.16 7.40
C LEU A 246 -1.48 38.18 6.26
N ALA A 247 -2.12 37.79 5.16
CA ALA A 247 -2.37 38.67 4.03
C ALA A 247 -3.34 39.81 4.40
N LYS A 248 -4.38 39.49 5.16
CA LYS A 248 -5.34 40.49 5.66
C LYS A 248 -4.68 41.52 6.56
N GLU A 249 -3.83 41.07 7.49
CA GLU A 249 -3.06 41.96 8.39
C GLU A 249 -2.09 42.85 7.60
N ALA A 250 -1.53 42.35 6.50
CA ALA A 250 -0.69 43.11 5.58
C ALA A 250 -1.49 44.05 4.64
N GLY A 251 -2.81 44.14 4.76
CA GLY A 251 -3.65 44.98 3.90
C GLY A 251 -3.77 44.48 2.44
N ILE A 252 -3.54 43.18 2.21
CA ILE A 252 -3.81 42.51 0.93
C ILE A 252 -5.30 42.13 0.90
N ALA A 253 -5.94 42.24 -0.26
CA ALA A 253 -7.36 41.95 -0.41
C ALA A 253 -7.67 40.47 -0.09
N VAL A 254 -8.65 40.25 0.80
CA VAL A 254 -9.08 38.92 1.23
C VAL A 254 -10.61 38.88 1.25
N ASN A 255 -11.18 37.77 0.77
CA ASN A 255 -12.60 37.45 0.89
C ASN A 255 -12.76 36.05 1.51
N ARG A 256 -13.04 35.01 0.72
CA ARG A 256 -12.96 33.60 1.14
C ARG A 256 -11.50 33.16 1.29
N GLY A 257 -10.64 33.62 0.39
CA GLY A 257 -9.18 33.48 0.41
C GLY A 257 -8.49 34.80 0.03
N ILE A 258 -7.19 34.74 -0.25
CA ILE A 258 -6.40 35.87 -0.77
C ILE A 258 -6.84 36.12 -2.19
N VAL A 259 -7.42 37.30 -2.46
CA VAL A 259 -7.98 37.64 -3.77
C VAL A 259 -6.85 37.87 -4.75
N VAL A 260 -6.83 37.10 -5.83
CA VAL A 260 -5.85 37.23 -6.91
C VAL A 260 -6.52 37.29 -8.29
N ASP A 261 -5.82 37.91 -9.24
CA ASP A 261 -6.18 37.89 -10.66
C ASP A 261 -5.92 36.50 -11.28
N ALA A 262 -6.28 36.32 -12.56
CA ALA A 262 -6.02 35.07 -13.26
C ALA A 262 -4.52 34.77 -13.44
N GLY A 263 -3.63 35.74 -13.26
CA GLY A 263 -2.17 35.56 -13.21
C GLY A 263 -1.63 35.26 -11.82
N MET A 264 -2.49 34.98 -10.83
CA MET A 264 -2.14 34.73 -9.43
C MET A 264 -1.57 35.95 -8.68
N ARG A 265 -1.72 37.18 -9.21
CA ARG A 265 -1.28 38.43 -8.57
C ARG A 265 -2.35 38.98 -7.65
N SER A 266 -1.96 39.46 -6.48
CA SER A 266 -2.86 40.16 -5.56
C SER A 266 -3.12 41.61 -6.00
N ASN A 267 -3.79 42.41 -5.15
CA ASN A 267 -3.90 43.86 -5.35
C ASN A 267 -2.56 44.61 -5.19
N ASP A 268 -1.50 43.93 -4.77
CA ASP A 268 -0.11 44.39 -4.83
C ASP A 268 0.62 43.68 -5.99
N PRO A 269 1.20 44.42 -6.96
CA PRO A 269 1.80 43.84 -8.17
C PRO A 269 3.07 43.00 -7.90
N ASP A 270 3.65 43.12 -6.71
CA ASP A 270 4.83 42.36 -6.30
C ASP A 270 4.48 41.16 -5.42
N ILE A 271 3.20 40.93 -5.11
CA ILE A 271 2.74 39.86 -4.24
C ILE A 271 1.76 38.95 -4.98
N TYR A 272 2.10 37.67 -5.01
CA TYR A 272 1.31 36.59 -5.61
C TYR A 272 0.75 35.69 -4.51
N ALA A 273 -0.32 34.96 -4.81
CA ALA A 273 -0.77 33.87 -3.96
C ALA A 273 -1.23 32.68 -4.80
N LEU A 274 -0.93 31.46 -4.33
CA LEU A 274 -1.36 30.22 -4.98
C LEU A 274 -1.67 29.12 -3.96
N GLY A 275 -2.33 28.07 -4.43
CA GLY A 275 -2.74 26.97 -3.56
C GLY A 275 -4.08 27.26 -2.88
N GLU A 276 -4.38 26.54 -1.81
CA GLU A 276 -5.70 26.64 -1.13
C GLU A 276 -5.93 27.98 -0.44
N CYS A 277 -4.89 28.80 -0.23
CA CYS A 277 -5.04 30.15 0.31
C CYS A 277 -5.55 31.15 -0.72
N ALA A 278 -5.45 30.85 -2.03
CA ALA A 278 -5.79 31.77 -3.10
C ALA A 278 -7.27 31.67 -3.50
N GLU A 279 -7.85 32.83 -3.81
CA GLU A 279 -9.19 32.98 -4.36
C GLU A 279 -9.10 33.65 -5.73
N VAL A 280 -9.61 32.96 -6.76
CA VAL A 280 -9.66 33.48 -8.14
C VAL A 280 -11.13 33.63 -8.52
N ASN A 281 -11.56 34.82 -8.92
CA ASN A 281 -12.94 35.14 -9.32
C ASN A 281 -14.02 34.61 -8.34
N GLY A 282 -13.80 34.70 -7.03
CA GLY A 282 -14.78 34.25 -6.01
C GLY A 282 -14.73 32.76 -5.65
N MET A 283 -13.84 31.98 -6.30
CA MET A 283 -13.70 30.55 -6.09
C MET A 283 -12.39 30.18 -5.39
N VAL A 284 -12.47 29.19 -4.49
CA VAL A 284 -11.33 28.60 -3.77
C VAL A 284 -11.33 27.09 -4.00
N TYR A 285 -10.15 26.48 -3.93
CA TYR A 285 -9.96 25.06 -4.23
C TYR A 285 -9.34 24.31 -3.05
N GLY A 286 -9.81 23.07 -2.83
CA GLY A 286 -9.24 22.11 -1.86
C GLY A 286 -8.79 20.81 -2.55
N LEU A 287 -8.43 20.89 -3.83
CA LEU A 287 -8.03 19.75 -4.67
C LEU A 287 -6.72 20.09 -5.36
N VAL A 288 -5.81 19.12 -5.45
CA VAL A 288 -4.42 19.31 -5.93
C VAL A 288 -4.33 19.78 -7.38
N ALA A 289 -5.14 19.26 -8.30
CA ALA A 289 -4.99 19.54 -9.73
C ALA A 289 -5.18 21.04 -10.05
N PRO A 290 -6.22 21.74 -9.54
CA PRO A 290 -6.30 23.19 -9.63
C PRO A 290 -5.09 23.91 -9.05
N LEU A 291 -4.54 23.45 -7.92
CA LEU A 291 -3.38 24.11 -7.30
C LEU A 291 -2.10 23.95 -8.14
N TYR A 292 -1.94 22.84 -8.85
CA TYR A 292 -0.83 22.64 -9.78
C TYR A 292 -0.97 23.50 -11.03
N GLU A 293 -2.19 23.74 -11.51
CA GLU A 293 -2.41 24.70 -12.59
C GLU A 293 -2.13 26.14 -12.13
N MET A 294 -2.56 26.52 -10.91
CA MET A 294 -2.14 27.79 -10.30
C MET A 294 -0.62 27.91 -10.20
N ALA A 295 0.06 26.83 -9.83
CA ALA A 295 1.53 26.78 -9.75
C ALA A 295 2.20 26.99 -11.12
N ARG A 296 1.66 26.38 -12.18
CA ARG A 296 2.13 26.58 -13.55
C ARG A 296 1.96 28.05 -13.97
N VAL A 297 0.78 28.63 -13.74
CA VAL A 297 0.48 30.02 -14.10
C VAL A 297 1.35 31.00 -13.33
N ALA A 298 1.48 30.84 -12.00
CA ALA A 298 2.34 31.69 -11.17
C ALA A 298 3.81 31.63 -11.63
N ALA A 299 4.32 30.44 -11.97
CA ALA A 299 5.67 30.29 -12.50
C ALA A 299 5.87 31.03 -13.83
N HIS A 300 4.92 30.92 -14.77
CA HIS A 300 4.99 31.65 -16.04
C HIS A 300 4.95 33.18 -15.83
N GLN A 301 4.09 33.66 -14.95
CA GLN A 301 3.96 35.08 -14.64
C GLN A 301 5.27 35.60 -14.01
N LEU A 302 5.85 34.87 -13.05
CA LEU A 302 7.15 35.19 -12.45
C LEU A 302 8.31 35.09 -13.46
N ALA A 303 8.20 34.23 -14.47
CA ALA A 303 9.16 34.13 -15.57
C ALA A 303 9.01 35.26 -16.61
N GLY A 304 7.98 36.10 -16.52
CA GLY A 304 7.71 37.23 -17.44
C GLY A 304 6.78 36.90 -18.60
N ASN A 305 6.13 35.74 -18.59
CA ASN A 305 5.07 35.40 -19.53
C ASN A 305 3.70 35.80 -18.98
N GLU A 306 3.31 37.05 -19.24
CA GLU A 306 2.06 37.62 -18.73
C GLU A 306 0.78 37.06 -19.39
N ALA A 307 0.92 36.31 -20.49
CA ALA A 307 -0.22 35.71 -21.19
C ALA A 307 -0.80 34.48 -20.47
N ALA A 308 -0.08 33.91 -19.51
CA ALA A 308 -0.55 32.76 -18.75
C ALA A 308 -1.67 33.16 -17.79
N ALA A 309 -2.85 32.57 -17.94
CA ALA A 309 -4.01 32.83 -17.09
C ALA A 309 -4.61 31.52 -16.56
N PHE A 310 -4.97 31.53 -15.29
CA PHE A 310 -5.71 30.44 -14.65
C PHE A 310 -7.15 30.44 -15.13
N VAL A 311 -7.63 29.26 -15.51
CA VAL A 311 -9.01 29.02 -15.92
C VAL A 311 -9.60 27.98 -14.99
N HIS A 312 -10.80 28.28 -14.49
CA HIS A 312 -11.53 27.35 -13.63
C HIS A 312 -11.78 26.03 -14.37
N MET A 313 -11.45 24.92 -13.69
CA MET A 313 -11.62 23.59 -14.24
C MET A 313 -12.31 22.67 -13.24
N ASP A 314 -13.21 21.84 -13.75
CA ASP A 314 -13.80 20.76 -12.96
C ASP A 314 -12.76 19.65 -12.78
N THR A 315 -12.57 19.25 -11.52
CA THR A 315 -11.57 18.23 -11.18
C THR A 315 -12.27 16.94 -10.78
N PRO A 316 -11.93 15.81 -11.41
CA PRO A 316 -12.43 14.52 -10.97
C PRO A 316 -12.08 14.26 -9.51
N THR A 317 -13.07 13.86 -8.73
CA THR A 317 -12.87 13.47 -7.33
C THR A 317 -12.86 11.94 -7.22
N LYS A 318 -11.89 11.43 -6.45
CA LYS A 318 -11.74 10.02 -6.10
C LYS A 318 -11.46 9.90 -4.60
N LEU A 319 -11.90 8.80 -3.99
CA LEU A 319 -11.62 8.47 -2.59
C LEU A 319 -10.40 7.53 -2.50
N LYS A 320 -9.52 7.77 -1.53
CA LYS A 320 -8.27 6.99 -1.35
C LYS A 320 -8.41 5.94 -0.26
N VAL A 321 -9.48 5.17 -0.33
CA VAL A 321 -9.72 4.03 0.57
C VAL A 321 -9.63 2.76 -0.25
N THR A 322 -8.69 1.89 0.09
CA THR A 322 -8.40 0.66 -0.66
C THR A 322 -9.65 -0.20 -0.84
N GLY A 323 -9.94 -0.54 -2.11
CA GLY A 323 -11.10 -1.32 -2.52
C GLY A 323 -12.43 -0.57 -2.54
N ILE A 324 -12.42 0.77 -2.43
CA ILE A 324 -13.58 1.61 -2.71
C ILE A 324 -13.27 2.47 -3.94
N ASP A 325 -13.82 2.06 -5.08
CA ASP A 325 -13.64 2.74 -6.34
C ASP A 325 -14.84 3.68 -6.58
N LEU A 326 -14.58 4.98 -6.58
CA LEU A 326 -15.56 6.00 -6.95
C LEU A 326 -14.94 7.09 -7.80
N PHE A 327 -15.75 7.68 -8.67
CA PHE A 327 -15.38 8.78 -9.54
C PHE A 327 -16.56 9.75 -9.64
N SER A 328 -16.30 11.03 -9.37
CA SER A 328 -17.30 12.09 -9.57
C SER A 328 -16.70 13.28 -10.28
N LEU A 329 -17.46 13.88 -11.19
CA LEU A 329 -17.06 15.02 -11.99
C LEU A 329 -18.27 15.85 -12.41
N GLY A 330 -18.07 17.18 -12.44
CA GLY A 330 -18.99 18.09 -13.09
C GLY A 330 -20.25 18.35 -12.28
N ASP A 331 -21.31 18.76 -12.97
CA ASP A 331 -22.58 19.12 -12.37
C ASP A 331 -23.59 17.99 -12.50
N PHE A 332 -23.99 17.45 -11.35
CA PHE A 332 -24.97 16.37 -11.21
C PHE A 332 -26.15 16.75 -10.32
N ALA A 333 -26.36 18.06 -10.10
CA ALA A 333 -27.56 18.56 -9.43
C ALA A 333 -28.83 18.30 -10.28
N GLU A 334 -29.98 18.27 -9.63
CA GLU A 334 -31.27 18.15 -10.32
C GLU A 334 -31.63 19.47 -11.04
N GLY A 335 -32.30 19.36 -12.19
CA GLY A 335 -32.75 20.50 -12.97
C GLY A 335 -33.73 20.06 -14.07
N GLU A 336 -34.70 20.90 -14.40
CA GLU A 336 -35.73 20.61 -15.42
C GLU A 336 -35.14 20.49 -16.84
N ASP A 337 -33.98 21.10 -17.08
CA ASP A 337 -33.24 21.09 -18.34
C ASP A 337 -32.26 19.92 -18.47
N ARG A 338 -32.32 18.94 -17.57
CA ARG A 338 -31.35 17.85 -17.46
C ARG A 338 -31.99 16.51 -17.76
N GLN A 339 -31.21 15.66 -18.41
CA GLN A 339 -31.57 14.27 -18.68
C GLN A 339 -30.52 13.37 -18.03
N GLU A 340 -30.89 12.14 -17.68
CA GLU A 340 -29.95 11.21 -17.05
C GLU A 340 -29.97 9.83 -17.71
N ILE A 341 -28.80 9.21 -17.73
CA ILE A 341 -28.64 7.79 -18.05
C ILE A 341 -28.06 7.11 -16.83
N VAL A 342 -28.77 6.10 -16.30
CA VAL A 342 -28.42 5.42 -15.06
C VAL A 342 -28.30 3.92 -15.31
N LEU A 343 -27.17 3.34 -14.88
CA LEU A 343 -26.97 1.90 -14.77
C LEU A 343 -26.72 1.55 -13.31
N ARG A 344 -27.45 0.56 -12.81
CA ARG A 344 -27.33 0.08 -11.43
C ARG A 344 -27.34 -1.44 -11.40
N ASP A 345 -26.23 -2.03 -10.94
CA ASP A 345 -26.14 -3.42 -10.55
C ASP A 345 -25.83 -3.49 -9.04
N ALA A 346 -26.88 -3.70 -8.25
CA ALA A 346 -26.76 -3.73 -6.80
C ALA A 346 -26.01 -4.96 -6.26
N ALA A 347 -25.99 -6.07 -7.00
CA ALA A 347 -25.32 -7.30 -6.57
C ALA A 347 -23.81 -7.21 -6.84
N ALA A 348 -23.43 -6.64 -7.98
CA ALA A 348 -22.02 -6.36 -8.31
C ALA A 348 -21.47 -5.11 -7.58
N GLY A 349 -22.34 -4.29 -6.98
CA GLY A 349 -21.95 -3.04 -6.33
C GLY A 349 -21.58 -1.94 -7.33
N VAL A 350 -22.15 -1.97 -8.54
CA VAL A 350 -21.86 -1.05 -9.63
C VAL A 350 -22.98 -0.02 -9.76
N TYR A 351 -22.59 1.25 -9.86
CA TYR A 351 -23.48 2.36 -10.16
C TYR A 351 -22.81 3.33 -11.12
N LYS A 352 -23.50 3.69 -12.21
CA LYS A 352 -23.07 4.69 -13.18
C LYS A 352 -24.22 5.64 -13.44
N ARG A 353 -23.98 6.94 -13.31
CA ARG A 353 -24.93 8.00 -13.67
C ARG A 353 -24.23 9.05 -14.51
N LEU A 354 -24.80 9.33 -15.67
CA LEU A 354 -24.41 10.41 -16.55
C LEU A 354 -25.51 11.45 -16.57
N VAL A 355 -25.17 12.71 -16.30
CA VAL A 355 -26.10 13.83 -16.36
C VAL A 355 -25.82 14.61 -17.64
N LEU A 356 -26.88 14.83 -18.40
CA LEU A 356 -26.85 15.36 -19.75
C LEU A 356 -27.65 16.66 -19.84
N LYS A 357 -27.18 17.58 -20.68
CA LYS A 357 -27.94 18.75 -21.12
C LYS A 357 -27.64 18.97 -22.61
N ASP A 358 -28.67 19.17 -23.42
CA ASP A 358 -28.55 19.36 -24.87
C ASP A 358 -27.66 18.30 -25.55
N ASP A 359 -27.89 17.01 -25.23
CA ASP A 359 -27.10 15.85 -25.68
C ASP A 359 -25.58 15.97 -25.41
N ARG A 360 -25.20 16.61 -24.30
CA ARG A 360 -23.80 16.71 -23.83
C ARG A 360 -23.70 16.32 -22.38
N ILE A 361 -22.61 15.63 -22.01
CA ILE A 361 -22.32 15.27 -20.62
C ILE A 361 -21.93 16.53 -19.84
N ILE A 362 -22.68 16.81 -18.77
CA ILE A 362 -22.38 17.88 -17.82
C ILE A 362 -21.92 17.35 -16.46
N GLY A 363 -22.28 16.10 -16.12
CA GLY A 363 -21.90 15.46 -14.86
C GLY A 363 -21.76 13.94 -14.97
N THR A 364 -20.96 13.36 -14.09
CA THR A 364 -20.70 11.91 -14.05
C THR A 364 -20.49 11.47 -12.61
N VAL A 365 -21.20 10.42 -12.19
CA VAL A 365 -21.02 9.74 -10.90
C VAL A 365 -20.88 8.24 -11.16
N LEU A 366 -19.73 7.67 -10.82
CA LEU A 366 -19.43 6.25 -10.96
C LEU A 366 -19.04 5.66 -9.59
N TYR A 367 -19.48 4.45 -9.32
CA TYR A 367 -19.15 3.66 -8.14
C TYR A 367 -18.94 2.20 -8.54
N GLY A 368 -17.91 1.57 -7.98
CA GLY A 368 -17.47 0.21 -8.33
C GLY A 368 -16.69 0.21 -9.66
N GLU A 369 -17.39 0.33 -10.79
CA GLU A 369 -16.76 0.40 -12.10
C GLU A 369 -16.48 1.84 -12.53
N THR A 370 -15.26 2.32 -12.28
CA THR A 370 -14.86 3.71 -12.58
C THR A 370 -13.94 3.87 -13.77
N ALA A 371 -13.65 2.80 -14.52
CA ALA A 371 -12.63 2.78 -15.58
C ALA A 371 -12.91 3.80 -16.69
N ASP A 372 -14.18 3.99 -17.06
CA ASP A 372 -14.61 4.92 -18.11
C ASP A 372 -14.66 6.40 -17.66
N GLY A 373 -14.40 6.71 -16.38
CA GLY A 373 -14.53 8.08 -15.86
C GLY A 373 -13.68 9.10 -16.60
N ALA A 374 -12.47 8.72 -17.02
CA ALA A 374 -11.59 9.60 -17.80
C ALA A 374 -12.16 9.88 -19.21
N TRP A 375 -12.81 8.91 -19.83
CA TRP A 375 -13.44 9.07 -21.14
C TRP A 375 -14.66 9.99 -21.06
N PHE A 376 -15.52 9.82 -20.05
CA PHE A 376 -16.64 10.74 -19.82
C PHE A 376 -16.16 12.17 -19.54
N ASN A 377 -15.05 12.34 -18.81
CA ASN A 377 -14.43 13.66 -18.61
C ASN A 377 -13.98 14.29 -19.93
N ASP A 378 -13.36 13.51 -20.83
CA ASP A 378 -12.92 13.99 -22.14
C ASP A 378 -14.11 14.46 -23.00
N LEU A 379 -15.17 13.66 -23.09
CA LEU A 379 -16.41 14.03 -23.79
C LEU A 379 -17.01 15.33 -23.24
N LYS A 380 -17.03 15.49 -21.91
CA LYS A 380 -17.47 16.72 -21.25
C LYS A 380 -16.58 17.91 -21.59
N LYS A 381 -15.25 17.77 -21.49
CA LYS A 381 -14.29 18.85 -21.82
C LYS A 381 -14.45 19.30 -23.28
N LYS A 382 -14.70 18.36 -24.19
CA LYS A 382 -14.90 18.62 -25.63
C LYS A 382 -16.31 19.07 -26.00
N GLN A 383 -17.26 19.06 -25.06
CA GLN A 383 -18.67 19.36 -25.32
C GLN A 383 -19.24 18.51 -26.47
N THR A 384 -18.84 17.23 -26.53
CA THR A 384 -19.22 16.31 -27.59
C THR A 384 -20.71 16.01 -27.56
N ASP A 385 -21.35 16.10 -28.73
CA ASP A 385 -22.73 15.66 -28.94
C ASP A 385 -22.78 14.12 -28.89
N ILE A 386 -23.53 13.58 -27.92
CA ILE A 386 -23.62 12.13 -27.68
C ILE A 386 -24.83 11.48 -28.35
N SER A 387 -25.63 12.21 -29.14
CA SER A 387 -26.91 11.73 -29.71
C SER A 387 -26.79 10.40 -30.46
N GLN A 388 -25.73 10.21 -31.26
CA GLN A 388 -25.51 8.99 -32.04
C GLN A 388 -25.11 7.76 -31.20
N MET A 389 -24.62 7.99 -29.99
CA MET A 389 -23.97 6.99 -29.15
C MET A 389 -24.72 6.79 -27.82
N ARG A 390 -25.86 7.49 -27.67
CA ARG A 390 -26.61 7.63 -26.43
C ARG A 390 -27.07 6.29 -25.83
N ASP A 391 -27.54 5.37 -26.66
CA ASP A 391 -28.10 4.09 -26.23
C ASP A 391 -27.04 3.15 -25.62
N THR A 392 -25.78 3.30 -26.04
CA THR A 392 -24.67 2.47 -25.56
C THR A 392 -23.69 3.22 -24.65
N LEU A 393 -23.84 4.54 -24.52
CA LEU A 393 -22.93 5.44 -23.79
C LEU A 393 -22.59 4.95 -22.38
N ILE A 394 -23.59 4.47 -21.65
CA ILE A 394 -23.46 4.07 -20.24
C ILE A 394 -22.60 2.80 -20.04
N PHE A 395 -22.44 1.98 -21.09
CA PHE A 395 -21.61 0.79 -21.05
C PHE A 395 -20.12 1.09 -21.29
N GLY A 396 -19.78 2.34 -21.60
CA GLY A 396 -18.40 2.80 -21.72
C GLY A 396 -17.89 2.83 -23.16
N GLN A 397 -16.61 3.20 -23.27
CA GLN A 397 -15.98 3.52 -24.56
C GLN A 397 -15.98 2.32 -25.53
N SER A 398 -15.86 1.10 -25.01
CA SER A 398 -15.78 -0.13 -25.80
C SER A 398 -17.08 -0.48 -26.55
N TYR A 399 -18.20 0.17 -26.21
CA TYR A 399 -19.52 -0.14 -26.77
C TYR A 399 -20.01 0.87 -27.83
N GLN A 400 -19.18 1.82 -28.23
CA GLN A 400 -19.59 2.89 -29.17
C GLN A 400 -19.50 2.52 -30.66
N GLY A 401 -19.17 1.27 -30.99
CA GLY A 401 -19.10 0.81 -32.37
C GLY A 401 -17.81 1.27 -33.08
N GLY A 402 -17.07 0.30 -33.59
CA GLY A 402 -15.74 0.45 -34.18
C GLY A 402 -15.00 -0.85 -33.96
N ALA A 403 -14.03 -1.19 -34.82
CA ALA A 403 -13.08 -2.24 -34.47
C ALA A 403 -12.56 -1.91 -33.06
N PRO A 404 -12.52 -2.86 -32.11
CA PRO A 404 -11.95 -2.59 -30.80
C PRO A 404 -10.58 -1.98 -31.09
N LEU A 405 -10.44 -0.68 -30.79
CA LEU A 405 -9.14 -0.05 -30.92
C LEU A 405 -8.26 -0.91 -30.04
N ASP A 406 -7.19 -1.45 -30.63
CA ASP A 406 -6.13 -2.08 -29.87
C ASP A 406 -5.91 -1.18 -28.63
N PRO A 407 -6.03 -1.71 -27.40
CA PRO A 407 -5.86 -0.91 -26.19
C PRO A 407 -4.55 -0.12 -26.18
N MET A 408 -3.59 -0.49 -27.03
CA MET A 408 -2.38 0.26 -27.35
C MET A 408 -2.60 1.40 -28.36
N ALA A 409 -3.31 1.15 -29.47
CA ALA A 409 -3.68 2.17 -30.46
C ALA A 409 -4.54 3.31 -29.88
N ALA A 410 -5.45 3.01 -28.95
CA ALA A 410 -6.24 4.03 -28.27
C ALA A 410 -5.37 5.00 -27.44
N VAL A 411 -4.33 4.49 -26.77
CA VAL A 411 -3.36 5.31 -26.01
C VAL A 411 -2.42 6.07 -26.95
N ALA A 412 -2.04 5.46 -28.07
CA ALA A 412 -1.25 6.10 -29.11
C ALA A 412 -1.96 7.31 -29.72
N ALA A 413 -3.28 7.24 -29.89
CA ALA A 413 -4.10 8.30 -30.49
C ALA A 413 -4.39 9.49 -29.54
N LEU A 414 -4.07 9.39 -28.25
CA LEU A 414 -4.24 10.51 -27.32
C LEU A 414 -3.36 11.70 -27.73
N PRO A 415 -3.84 12.95 -27.68
CA PRO A 415 -2.99 14.12 -27.90
C PRO A 415 -1.97 14.29 -26.76
N ASP A 416 -0.88 15.03 -26.99
CA ASP A 416 0.20 15.18 -26.00
C ASP A 416 -0.24 15.94 -24.73
N ASP A 417 -1.26 16.79 -24.83
CA ASP A 417 -1.87 17.47 -23.69
C ASP A 417 -2.89 16.59 -22.94
N ALA A 418 -3.20 15.38 -23.43
CA ALA A 418 -4.13 14.47 -22.78
C ALA A 418 -3.64 14.09 -21.38
N GLU A 419 -4.51 14.27 -20.39
CA GLU A 419 -4.23 13.96 -18.99
C GLU A 419 -4.19 12.45 -18.76
N ILE A 420 -3.04 11.93 -18.31
CA ILE A 420 -2.82 10.52 -18.01
C ILE A 420 -2.92 10.26 -16.51
N CYS A 421 -2.26 11.10 -15.71
CA CYS A 421 -2.27 11.01 -14.25
C CYS A 421 -3.08 12.16 -13.65
N GLY A 422 -4.37 11.91 -13.34
CA GLY A 422 -5.25 12.95 -12.80
C GLY A 422 -4.90 13.43 -11.39
N CYS A 423 -4.25 12.60 -10.56
CA CYS A 423 -3.85 13.02 -9.21
C CYS A 423 -2.62 13.94 -9.20
N ASN A 424 -1.74 13.84 -10.21
CA ASN A 424 -0.54 14.67 -10.33
C ASN A 424 -0.58 15.64 -11.53
N GLY A 425 -1.70 15.70 -12.25
CA GLY A 425 -1.88 16.52 -13.45
C GLY A 425 -0.83 16.26 -14.54
N VAL A 426 -0.45 14.99 -14.74
CA VAL A 426 0.61 14.64 -15.72
C VAL A 426 -0.02 14.24 -17.05
N CYS A 427 0.32 14.98 -18.12
CA CYS A 427 -0.12 14.69 -19.48
C CYS A 427 0.78 13.67 -20.20
N LYS A 428 0.27 13.13 -21.31
CA LYS A 428 0.98 12.19 -22.19
C LYS A 428 2.34 12.73 -22.62
N GLY A 429 2.39 13.95 -23.14
CA GLY A 429 3.61 14.58 -23.67
C GLY A 429 4.70 14.74 -22.63
N LYS A 430 4.34 14.99 -21.35
CA LYS A 430 5.32 15.04 -20.25
C LYS A 430 5.91 13.66 -19.96
N ILE A 431 5.12 12.60 -20.05
CA ILE A 431 5.59 11.21 -19.85
C ILE A 431 6.49 10.79 -21.01
N THR A 432 5.99 10.88 -22.24
CA THR A 432 6.73 10.48 -23.44
C THR A 432 7.99 11.34 -23.63
N GLY A 433 7.90 12.65 -23.40
CA GLY A 433 9.02 13.57 -23.44
C GLY A 433 10.09 13.25 -22.39
N ALA A 434 9.70 12.94 -21.14
CA ALA A 434 10.65 12.55 -20.10
C ALA A 434 11.33 11.21 -20.41
N ILE A 435 10.58 10.23 -20.93
CA ILE A 435 11.12 8.95 -21.38
C ILE A 435 12.22 9.17 -22.42
N THR A 436 11.95 9.96 -23.46
CA THR A 436 12.91 10.23 -24.54
C THR A 436 14.09 11.07 -24.08
N ALA A 437 13.84 12.17 -23.35
CA ALA A 437 14.88 13.12 -22.96
C ALA A 437 15.85 12.56 -21.91
N LYS A 438 15.37 11.67 -21.03
CA LYS A 438 16.16 11.11 -19.92
C LYS A 438 16.50 9.62 -20.10
N GLY A 439 16.11 9.02 -21.22
CA GLY A 439 16.34 7.60 -21.50
C GLY A 439 15.71 6.66 -20.47
N LEU A 440 14.50 6.99 -19.97
CA LEU A 440 13.84 6.22 -18.90
C LEU A 440 13.31 4.91 -19.47
N THR A 441 13.70 3.77 -18.90
CA THR A 441 13.31 2.45 -19.41
C THR A 441 12.45 1.63 -18.45
N SER A 442 12.23 2.10 -17.21
CA SER A 442 11.40 1.42 -16.21
C SER A 442 10.25 2.28 -15.69
N LEU A 443 9.19 1.63 -15.22
CA LEU A 443 8.03 2.31 -14.62
C LEU A 443 8.43 3.12 -13.38
N ASP A 444 9.38 2.61 -12.59
CA ASP A 444 9.88 3.31 -11.41
C ASP A 444 10.68 4.57 -11.79
N ASP A 445 11.43 4.53 -12.90
CA ASP A 445 12.10 5.73 -13.42
C ASP A 445 11.07 6.77 -13.88
N VAL A 446 10.01 6.35 -14.58
CA VAL A 446 8.93 7.26 -14.98
C VAL A 446 8.22 7.84 -13.76
N ARG A 447 7.95 7.05 -12.72
CA ARG A 447 7.39 7.53 -11.44
C ARG A 447 8.31 8.57 -10.79
N ALA A 448 9.61 8.28 -10.72
CA ALA A 448 10.57 9.16 -10.08
C ALA A 448 10.65 10.54 -10.77
N HIS A 449 10.64 10.55 -12.11
CA HIS A 449 10.89 11.75 -12.92
C HIS A 449 9.63 12.50 -13.36
N THR A 450 8.48 11.83 -13.48
CA THR A 450 7.23 12.45 -13.94
C THR A 450 6.19 12.58 -12.84
N LYS A 451 6.32 11.80 -11.76
CA LYS A 451 5.32 11.58 -10.70
C LYS A 451 4.03 10.87 -11.17
N ALA A 452 3.91 10.50 -12.45
CA ALA A 452 2.81 9.66 -12.91
C ALA A 452 2.87 8.28 -12.21
N SER A 453 1.72 7.71 -11.86
CA SER A 453 1.60 6.42 -11.14
C SER A 453 2.13 6.41 -9.69
N ALA A 454 2.73 7.50 -9.18
CA ALA A 454 3.39 7.53 -7.87
C ALA A 454 2.46 7.75 -6.66
N SER A 455 1.29 8.41 -6.84
CA SER A 455 0.37 8.74 -5.73
C SER A 455 -0.78 7.75 -5.60
N CYS A 456 -1.84 7.84 -6.42
CA CYS A 456 -2.99 6.93 -6.31
C CYS A 456 -2.89 5.63 -7.14
N GLY A 457 -1.87 5.49 -7.99
CA GLY A 457 -1.64 4.30 -8.82
C GLY A 457 -2.66 4.02 -9.94
N SER A 458 -3.81 4.73 -10.01
CA SER A 458 -4.89 4.39 -10.97
C SER A 458 -4.50 4.52 -12.44
N CYS A 459 -3.49 5.33 -12.76
CA CYS A 459 -3.00 5.52 -14.13
C CYS A 459 -1.86 4.57 -14.51
N THR A 460 -1.46 3.62 -13.65
CA THR A 460 -0.29 2.76 -13.88
C THR A 460 -0.35 2.04 -15.22
N GLY A 461 -1.48 1.39 -15.52
CA GLY A 461 -1.64 0.68 -16.80
C GLY A 461 -1.57 1.58 -18.03
N LEU A 462 -1.99 2.86 -17.94
CA LEU A 462 -1.83 3.83 -19.04
C LEU A 462 -0.38 4.27 -19.20
N VAL A 463 0.34 4.47 -18.09
CA VAL A 463 1.76 4.80 -18.10
C VAL A 463 2.57 3.67 -18.73
N GLU A 464 2.32 2.42 -18.32
CA GLU A 464 2.99 1.25 -18.90
C GLU A 464 2.73 1.12 -20.40
N LYS A 465 1.50 1.38 -20.87
CA LYS A 465 1.19 1.43 -22.31
C LYS A 465 1.92 2.54 -23.05
N LEU A 466 2.02 3.74 -22.47
CA LEU A 466 2.81 4.84 -23.05
C LEU A 466 4.30 4.49 -23.12
N MET A 467 4.82 3.76 -22.14
CA MET A 467 6.19 3.25 -22.18
C MET A 467 6.36 2.26 -23.33
N VAL A 468 5.45 1.29 -23.52
CA VAL A 468 5.46 0.39 -24.70
C VAL A 468 5.48 1.19 -25.99
N LEU A 469 4.62 2.21 -26.12
CA LEU A 469 4.50 3.01 -27.33
C LEU A 469 5.72 3.90 -27.61
N THR A 470 6.34 4.47 -26.58
CA THR A 470 7.43 5.44 -26.73
C THR A 470 8.77 4.75 -26.96
N LEU A 471 8.98 3.62 -26.30
CA LEU A 471 10.26 2.91 -26.32
C LEU A 471 10.24 1.69 -27.26
N GLY A 472 9.06 1.22 -27.70
CA GLY A 472 8.93 0.02 -28.51
C GLY A 472 9.62 -1.17 -27.84
N ASP A 473 10.45 -1.88 -28.60
CA ASP A 473 11.20 -3.05 -28.13
C ASP A 473 12.23 -2.74 -27.01
N THR A 474 12.60 -1.45 -26.82
CA THR A 474 13.48 -1.04 -25.70
C THR A 474 12.74 -0.91 -24.37
N TYR A 475 11.41 -0.72 -24.39
CA TYR A 475 10.62 -0.98 -23.20
C TYR A 475 10.36 -2.46 -23.16
N ASN A 476 11.25 -3.12 -22.45
CA ASN A 476 11.07 -4.50 -22.12
C ASN A 476 10.47 -4.53 -20.70
N PRO A 477 9.14 -4.65 -20.52
CA PRO A 477 8.56 -4.94 -19.22
C PRO A 477 9.02 -6.32 -18.69
N ALA A 478 9.58 -7.16 -19.57
CA ALA A 478 10.33 -8.36 -19.24
C ALA A 478 11.86 -8.14 -19.16
N ALA A 479 12.33 -6.87 -19.17
CA ALA A 479 13.71 -6.54 -18.82
C ALA A 479 13.95 -7.12 -17.44
N VAL A 480 15.11 -7.73 -17.28
CA VAL A 480 15.49 -8.40 -16.04
C VAL A 480 15.45 -7.36 -14.93
N GLN A 481 14.35 -7.36 -14.17
CA GLN A 481 14.16 -6.45 -13.04
C GLN A 481 15.26 -6.80 -12.03
N PRO A 482 16.14 -5.85 -11.69
CA PRO A 482 17.17 -6.09 -10.71
C PRO A 482 16.54 -6.55 -9.41
N MET A 483 17.15 -7.54 -8.76
CA MET A 483 16.64 -8.06 -7.47
C MET A 483 16.48 -6.95 -6.42
N CYS A 484 17.39 -5.98 -6.45
CA CYS A 484 17.39 -4.79 -5.62
C CYS A 484 18.39 -3.77 -6.19
N THR A 485 18.52 -2.61 -5.54
CA THR A 485 19.46 -1.54 -5.93
C THR A 485 20.94 -1.92 -5.82
N CYS A 486 21.28 -2.98 -5.07
CA CYS A 486 22.66 -3.44 -4.89
C CYS A 486 23.24 -4.16 -6.11
N THR A 487 22.45 -4.52 -7.12
CA THR A 487 22.89 -5.22 -8.33
C THR A 487 22.11 -4.74 -9.54
N THR A 488 22.61 -4.97 -10.75
CA THR A 488 21.84 -4.83 -12.00
C THR A 488 21.19 -6.14 -12.42
N LEU A 489 21.54 -7.25 -11.78
CA LEU A 489 21.08 -8.58 -12.13
C LEU A 489 19.74 -8.91 -11.46
N GLY A 490 18.87 -9.59 -12.19
CA GLY A 490 17.61 -10.10 -11.65
C GLY A 490 17.76 -11.48 -11.02
N HIS A 491 16.69 -11.94 -10.37
CA HIS A 491 16.69 -13.20 -9.64
C HIS A 491 17.15 -14.40 -10.49
N ASP A 492 16.64 -14.54 -11.71
CA ASP A 492 16.89 -15.72 -12.55
C ASP A 492 18.34 -15.77 -13.02
N GLU A 493 18.92 -14.61 -13.35
CA GLU A 493 20.30 -14.48 -13.77
C GLU A 493 21.27 -14.78 -12.61
N VAL A 494 21.00 -14.24 -11.42
CA VAL A 494 21.79 -14.52 -10.23
C VAL A 494 21.81 -16.02 -9.92
N ARG A 495 20.64 -16.70 -9.94
CA ARG A 495 20.58 -18.15 -9.72
C ARG A 495 21.37 -18.94 -10.76
N ARG A 496 21.25 -18.57 -12.04
CA ARG A 496 22.01 -19.20 -13.13
C ARG A 496 23.51 -19.04 -12.92
N LEU A 497 23.96 -17.84 -12.55
CA LEU A 497 25.38 -17.53 -12.36
C LEU A 497 25.97 -18.19 -11.11
N ILE A 498 25.20 -18.30 -10.02
CA ILE A 498 25.59 -19.09 -8.83
C ILE A 498 26.00 -20.51 -9.24
N LYS A 499 25.17 -21.19 -10.05
CA LYS A 499 25.48 -22.54 -10.55
C LYS A 499 26.63 -22.53 -11.55
N ALA A 500 26.55 -21.69 -12.58
CA ALA A 500 27.51 -21.69 -13.68
C ALA A 500 28.94 -21.40 -13.20
N LYS A 501 29.10 -20.46 -12.27
CA LYS A 501 30.40 -20.07 -11.69
C LYS A 501 30.74 -20.81 -10.38
N HIS A 502 29.92 -21.78 -9.97
CA HIS A 502 30.12 -22.58 -8.75
C HIS A 502 30.34 -21.71 -7.49
N LEU A 503 29.52 -20.65 -7.33
CA LEU A 503 29.64 -19.71 -6.22
C LEU A 503 28.92 -20.26 -4.99
N LYS A 504 29.68 -20.49 -3.91
CA LYS A 504 29.22 -21.25 -2.74
C LYS A 504 29.03 -20.42 -1.48
N THR A 505 29.30 -19.12 -1.50
CA THR A 505 29.11 -18.24 -0.33
C THR A 505 28.52 -16.90 -0.76
N ILE A 506 27.78 -16.22 0.12
CA ILE A 506 27.24 -14.88 -0.16
C ILE A 506 28.35 -13.89 -0.56
N PRO A 507 29.51 -13.81 0.14
CA PRO A 507 30.61 -12.94 -0.27
C PRO A 507 31.14 -13.27 -1.66
N ALA A 508 31.30 -14.55 -2.02
CA ALA A 508 31.76 -14.94 -3.35
C ALA A 508 30.75 -14.52 -4.44
N VAL A 509 29.45 -14.67 -4.18
CA VAL A 509 28.42 -14.19 -5.10
C VAL A 509 28.46 -12.68 -5.26
N MET A 510 28.55 -11.93 -4.16
CA MET A 510 28.58 -10.48 -4.22
C MET A 510 29.85 -9.95 -4.91
N GLN A 511 31.00 -10.55 -4.65
CA GLN A 511 32.27 -10.15 -5.26
C GLN A 511 32.29 -10.47 -6.77
N GLU A 512 31.99 -11.71 -7.13
CA GLU A 512 32.09 -12.18 -8.52
C GLU A 512 31.01 -11.56 -9.42
N LEU A 513 29.84 -11.25 -8.87
CA LEU A 513 28.72 -10.65 -9.60
C LEU A 513 28.64 -9.12 -9.40
N GLU A 514 29.73 -8.51 -8.93
CA GLU A 514 29.92 -7.06 -8.84
C GLU A 514 28.80 -6.32 -8.10
N TRP A 515 28.42 -6.83 -6.92
CA TRP A 515 27.46 -6.15 -6.05
C TRP A 515 27.97 -4.77 -5.68
N LYS A 516 27.12 -3.75 -5.83
CA LYS A 516 27.43 -2.34 -5.54
C LYS A 516 27.65 -2.06 -4.05
N THR A 517 27.24 -2.98 -3.17
CA THR A 517 27.34 -2.86 -1.71
C THR A 517 28.02 -4.08 -1.12
N SER A 518 28.99 -3.87 -0.23
CA SER A 518 29.78 -4.95 0.39
C SER A 518 28.99 -5.91 1.29
N CYS A 519 27.88 -5.46 1.87
CA CYS A 519 27.07 -6.28 2.79
C CYS A 519 25.70 -6.69 2.22
N GLY A 520 25.35 -6.24 1.01
CA GLY A 520 23.99 -6.34 0.49
C GLY A 520 22.96 -5.53 1.28
N CYS A 521 21.68 -5.77 1.00
CA CYS A 521 20.55 -5.16 1.71
C CYS A 521 19.54 -6.22 2.17
N ALA A 522 18.51 -5.77 2.90
CA ALA A 522 17.43 -6.63 3.40
C ALA A 522 16.62 -7.36 2.30
N LYS A 523 16.76 -7.00 1.02
CA LYS A 523 16.14 -7.70 -0.11
C LYS A 523 17.03 -8.82 -0.66
N CYS A 524 18.30 -8.52 -0.96
CA CYS A 524 19.17 -9.49 -1.62
C CYS A 524 19.81 -10.51 -0.67
N ARG A 525 20.18 -10.13 0.56
CA ARG A 525 20.82 -11.07 1.50
C ARG A 525 19.97 -12.33 1.75
N PRO A 526 18.67 -12.20 2.11
CA PRO A 526 17.82 -13.38 2.31
C PRO A 526 17.64 -14.21 1.03
N ALA A 527 17.56 -13.55 -0.14
CA ALA A 527 17.42 -14.23 -1.41
C ALA A 527 18.68 -15.04 -1.78
N LEU A 528 19.86 -14.44 -1.65
CA LEU A 528 21.14 -15.10 -1.86
C LEU A 528 21.31 -16.29 -0.90
N ASN A 529 20.98 -16.09 0.38
CA ASN A 529 21.02 -17.16 1.37
C ASN A 529 20.14 -18.35 0.95
N TYR A 530 18.88 -18.09 0.57
CA TYR A 530 17.98 -19.14 0.10
C TYR A 530 18.50 -19.85 -1.17
N TYR A 531 19.04 -19.12 -2.13
CA TYR A 531 19.57 -19.70 -3.37
C TYR A 531 20.74 -20.63 -3.12
N LEU A 532 21.66 -20.24 -2.24
CA LEU A 532 22.78 -21.07 -1.84
C LEU A 532 22.34 -22.30 -1.03
N VAL A 533 21.40 -22.15 -0.09
CA VAL A 533 20.79 -23.29 0.64
C VAL A 533 20.11 -24.28 -0.32
N CYS A 534 19.47 -23.77 -1.38
CA CYS A 534 18.77 -24.59 -2.35
C CYS A 534 19.74 -25.33 -3.29
N ASP A 535 20.79 -24.66 -3.76
CA ASP A 535 21.65 -25.16 -4.83
C ASP A 535 22.89 -25.91 -4.29
N TRP A 536 23.33 -25.62 -3.06
CA TRP A 536 24.48 -26.25 -2.38
C TRP A 536 24.14 -26.74 -0.96
N PRO A 537 23.12 -27.59 -0.78
CA PRO A 537 22.63 -27.98 0.56
C PRO A 537 23.65 -28.74 1.42
N ASP A 538 24.68 -29.32 0.82
CA ASP A 538 25.74 -30.09 1.47
C ASP A 538 27.02 -29.28 1.78
N ASP A 539 27.18 -28.11 1.15
CA ASP A 539 28.42 -27.32 1.20
C ASP A 539 28.19 -25.91 1.79
N TYR A 540 27.04 -25.28 1.49
CA TYR A 540 26.73 -23.97 2.01
C TYR A 540 26.18 -24.01 3.44
N ALA A 541 26.90 -23.35 4.35
CA ALA A 541 26.41 -23.08 5.69
C ALA A 541 25.36 -21.95 5.67
N ASP A 542 24.13 -22.27 6.06
CA ASP A 542 23.01 -21.33 6.14
C ASP A 542 23.37 -20.08 6.97
N ASP A 543 23.35 -18.91 6.33
CA ASP A 543 23.62 -17.64 6.99
C ASP A 543 22.37 -17.15 7.70
N TYR A 544 22.30 -17.50 8.97
CA TYR A 544 21.16 -17.24 9.82
C TYR A 544 20.88 -15.74 10.02
N GLN A 545 21.89 -14.87 9.90
CA GLN A 545 21.68 -13.41 9.96
C GLN A 545 20.94 -12.88 8.74
N SER A 546 21.00 -13.59 7.61
CA SER A 546 20.24 -13.26 6.40
C SER A 546 18.77 -13.71 6.49
N ARG A 547 18.34 -14.36 7.57
CA ARG A 547 16.93 -14.75 7.76
C ARG A 547 16.16 -13.68 8.51
N PHE A 548 14.86 -13.56 8.21
CA PHE A 548 13.95 -12.70 8.98
C PHE A 548 13.87 -13.17 10.43
N ILE A 549 13.58 -12.26 11.36
CA ILE A 549 13.54 -12.57 12.80
C ILE A 549 12.74 -13.84 13.13
N ASN A 550 11.59 -14.05 12.50
CA ASN A 550 10.73 -15.21 12.77
C ASN A 550 11.38 -16.56 12.38
N GLU A 551 12.25 -16.51 11.38
CA GLU A 551 13.03 -17.65 10.92
C GLU A 551 14.33 -17.77 11.73
N ARG A 552 14.85 -16.62 12.20
CA ARG A 552 16.04 -16.47 13.03
C ARG A 552 15.82 -16.82 14.51
N VAL A 553 14.60 -16.95 14.98
CA VAL A 553 14.37 -17.43 16.35
C VAL A 553 13.36 -18.56 16.41
N HIS A 554 12.97 -19.13 15.25
CA HIS A 554 12.01 -20.24 15.18
C HIS A 554 10.71 -20.02 15.99
N ALA A 555 10.30 -18.77 16.14
CA ALA A 555 9.13 -18.28 16.83
C ALA A 555 8.70 -16.95 16.18
N ASN A 556 7.42 -16.58 16.27
CA ASN A 556 6.92 -15.39 15.59
C ASN A 556 6.85 -14.18 16.51
N ILE A 557 7.54 -13.10 16.16
CA ILE A 557 7.46 -11.84 16.91
C ILE A 557 6.04 -11.25 16.82
N GLN A 558 5.54 -10.78 17.95
CA GLN A 558 4.22 -10.17 18.12
C GLN A 558 4.36 -8.65 18.26
N LYS A 559 3.23 -7.94 18.22
CA LYS A 559 3.21 -6.47 18.23
C LYS A 559 3.78 -5.85 19.51
N ASP A 560 3.73 -6.57 20.62
CA ASP A 560 4.24 -6.18 21.94
C ASP A 560 5.70 -6.62 22.16
N GLY A 561 6.37 -7.18 21.13
CA GLY A 561 7.73 -7.69 21.22
C GLY A 561 7.85 -9.10 21.81
N THR A 562 6.75 -9.71 22.27
CA THR A 562 6.71 -11.13 22.65
C THR A 562 6.71 -12.03 21.43
N TYR A 563 6.73 -13.35 21.65
CA TYR A 563 6.79 -14.35 20.61
C TYR A 563 5.64 -15.33 20.70
N SER A 564 5.33 -15.97 19.57
CA SER A 564 4.45 -17.14 19.53
C SER A 564 5.16 -18.40 19.06
N VAL A 565 4.78 -19.52 19.68
CA VAL A 565 5.34 -20.85 19.48
C VAL A 565 4.23 -21.80 19.05
N VAL A 566 4.45 -22.46 17.92
CA VAL A 566 3.52 -23.44 17.35
C VAL A 566 4.28 -24.76 17.21
N PRO A 567 4.01 -25.78 18.04
CA PRO A 567 4.58 -27.11 17.86
C PRO A 567 4.04 -27.77 16.59
N ARG A 568 4.83 -28.71 16.05
CA ARG A 568 4.40 -29.53 14.93
C ARG A 568 3.39 -30.57 15.41
N MET A 569 2.19 -30.56 14.82
CA MET A 569 1.16 -31.59 15.01
C MET A 569 0.92 -32.23 13.64
N TRP A 570 1.48 -33.42 13.43
CA TRP A 570 1.53 -34.06 12.11
C TRP A 570 0.13 -34.34 11.57
N GLY A 571 -0.19 -33.80 10.40
CA GLY A 571 -1.53 -33.91 9.80
C GLY A 571 -2.66 -33.30 10.64
N GLY A 572 -2.33 -32.49 11.65
CA GLY A 572 -3.28 -31.95 12.63
C GLY A 572 -3.73 -32.94 13.72
N VAL A 573 -3.03 -34.06 13.88
CA VAL A 573 -3.32 -35.09 14.88
C VAL A 573 -2.56 -34.83 16.18
N THR A 574 -3.21 -35.11 17.31
CA THR A 574 -2.61 -35.07 18.64
C THR A 574 -3.26 -36.06 19.59
N ASN A 575 -2.75 -36.17 20.82
CA ASN A 575 -3.25 -37.06 21.86
C ASN A 575 -3.33 -36.36 23.23
N ALA A 576 -3.91 -37.03 24.22
CA ALA A 576 -4.10 -36.46 25.55
C ALA A 576 -2.79 -36.10 26.27
N ALA A 577 -1.70 -36.85 26.06
CA ALA A 577 -0.40 -36.57 26.70
C ALA A 577 0.23 -35.30 26.10
N GLU A 578 0.22 -35.17 24.78
CA GLU A 578 0.65 -33.98 24.05
C GLU A 578 -0.16 -32.73 24.43
N LEU A 579 -1.48 -32.85 24.54
CA LEU A 579 -2.35 -31.75 24.96
C LEU A 579 -2.09 -31.33 26.42
N ARG A 580 -1.84 -32.30 27.32
CA ARG A 580 -1.43 -31.99 28.69
C ARG A 580 -0.08 -31.28 28.73
N ALA A 581 0.91 -31.74 27.95
CA ALA A 581 2.20 -31.07 27.88
C ALA A 581 2.09 -29.62 27.39
N ILE A 582 1.23 -29.34 26.40
CA ILE A 582 0.94 -27.95 25.98
C ILE A 582 0.30 -27.17 27.14
N ALA A 583 -0.67 -27.73 27.85
CA ALA A 583 -1.30 -27.08 28.99
C ALA A 583 -0.29 -26.79 30.12
N ASP A 584 0.56 -27.75 30.46
CA ASP A 584 1.59 -27.63 31.49
C ASP A 584 2.60 -26.52 31.13
N VAL A 585 2.99 -26.40 29.86
CA VAL A 585 3.85 -25.31 29.36
C VAL A 585 3.13 -23.97 29.45
N VAL A 586 1.86 -23.91 29.08
CA VAL A 586 1.05 -22.69 29.17
C VAL A 586 0.95 -22.19 30.61
N ASP A 587 0.69 -23.08 31.56
CA ASP A 587 0.61 -22.74 32.97
C ASP A 587 1.99 -22.35 33.53
N LYS A 588 3.04 -23.09 33.21
CA LYS A 588 4.40 -22.86 33.73
C LYS A 588 4.99 -21.51 33.30
N PHE A 589 4.73 -21.08 32.08
CA PHE A 589 5.26 -19.82 31.53
C PHE A 589 4.23 -18.69 31.50
N GLU A 590 3.07 -18.89 32.16
CA GLU A 590 1.98 -17.92 32.23
C GLU A 590 1.57 -17.39 30.84
N ILE A 591 1.48 -18.28 29.84
CA ILE A 591 1.23 -17.90 28.45
C ILE A 591 -0.21 -17.39 28.31
N PRO A 592 -0.42 -16.12 27.94
CA PRO A 592 -1.72 -15.47 28.08
C PRO A 592 -2.78 -15.93 27.07
N MET A 593 -2.37 -16.51 25.93
CA MET A 593 -3.31 -16.93 24.89
C MET A 593 -2.86 -18.22 24.20
N VAL A 594 -3.82 -19.14 24.06
CA VAL A 594 -3.70 -20.37 23.27
C VAL A 594 -4.75 -20.35 22.16
N LYS A 595 -4.35 -20.53 20.91
CA LYS A 595 -5.24 -20.40 19.74
C LYS A 595 -5.10 -21.55 18.76
N VAL A 596 -6.23 -22.10 18.31
CA VAL A 596 -6.25 -23.07 17.21
C VAL A 596 -6.08 -22.34 15.87
N THR A 597 -5.11 -22.78 15.08
CA THR A 597 -4.77 -22.20 13.78
C THR A 597 -5.54 -22.88 12.65
N GLY A 598 -5.72 -22.17 11.53
CA GLY A 598 -6.33 -22.73 10.32
C GLY A 598 -5.54 -23.88 9.65
N GLY A 599 -4.34 -24.19 10.16
CA GLY A 599 -3.55 -25.36 9.75
C GLY A 599 -3.68 -26.56 10.71
N GLN A 600 -4.74 -26.59 11.55
CA GLN A 600 -4.98 -27.65 12.53
C GLN A 600 -3.85 -27.80 13.57
N ARG A 601 -3.37 -26.67 14.10
CA ARG A 601 -2.33 -26.65 15.15
C ARG A 601 -2.66 -25.69 16.26
N ILE A 602 -1.99 -25.83 17.39
CA ILE A 602 -2.13 -24.96 18.56
C ILE A 602 -0.99 -23.92 18.57
N ASP A 603 -1.35 -22.65 18.72
CA ASP A 603 -0.43 -21.50 18.79
C ASP A 603 -0.46 -20.92 20.21
N MET A 604 0.70 -20.80 20.83
CA MET A 604 0.90 -20.23 22.16
C MET A 604 1.50 -18.84 22.00
N LEU A 605 0.76 -17.79 22.37
CA LEU A 605 1.12 -16.39 22.12
C LEU A 605 1.42 -15.66 23.44
N GLY A 606 2.46 -14.81 23.43
CA GLY A 606 2.84 -13.99 24.58
C GLY A 606 4.12 -14.44 25.30
N ILE A 607 4.93 -15.30 24.67
CA ILE A 607 6.15 -15.85 25.28
C ILE A 607 7.28 -14.83 25.17
N ARG A 608 7.96 -14.51 26.27
CA ARG A 608 9.13 -13.62 26.24
C ARG A 608 10.29 -14.26 25.48
N LYS A 609 11.16 -13.45 24.86
CA LYS A 609 12.24 -13.95 24.00
C LYS A 609 13.17 -14.90 24.77
N GLU A 610 13.51 -14.53 26.00
CA GLU A 610 14.38 -15.24 26.91
C GLU A 610 13.81 -16.59 27.39
N ASP A 611 12.49 -16.75 27.38
CA ASP A 611 11.81 -17.98 27.80
C ASP A 611 11.71 -19.01 26.65
N LEU A 612 11.93 -18.59 25.39
CA LEU A 612 11.79 -19.44 24.21
C LEU A 612 12.58 -20.77 24.31
N PRO A 613 13.87 -20.79 24.70
CA PRO A 613 14.60 -22.04 24.83
C PRO A 613 14.02 -22.99 25.88
N ALA A 614 13.49 -22.45 27.00
CA ALA A 614 12.91 -23.27 28.05
C ALA A 614 11.55 -23.85 27.61
N VAL A 615 10.71 -23.05 26.93
CA VAL A 615 9.46 -23.51 26.32
C VAL A 615 9.72 -24.63 25.31
N TRP A 616 10.72 -24.46 24.44
CA TRP A 616 11.08 -25.50 23.47
C TRP A 616 11.63 -26.77 24.13
N ALA A 617 12.38 -26.64 25.22
CA ALA A 617 12.89 -27.80 25.96
C ALA A 617 11.74 -28.64 26.55
N ASP A 618 10.74 -27.99 27.15
CA ASP A 618 9.59 -28.68 27.75
C ASP A 618 8.70 -29.32 26.67
N LEU A 619 8.41 -28.60 25.58
CA LEU A 619 7.68 -29.16 24.44
C LEU A 619 8.44 -30.33 23.79
N GLY A 620 9.76 -30.22 23.69
CA GLY A 620 10.64 -31.27 23.14
C GLY A 620 10.63 -32.55 23.99
N GLN A 621 10.53 -32.45 25.31
CA GLN A 621 10.39 -33.62 26.20
C GLN A 621 9.09 -34.39 25.93
N ALA A 622 8.04 -33.70 25.50
CA ALA A 622 6.78 -34.30 25.08
C ALA A 622 6.79 -34.85 23.64
N GLY A 623 7.92 -34.73 22.93
CA GLY A 623 8.09 -35.23 21.56
C GLY A 623 7.72 -34.22 20.47
N PHE A 624 7.43 -32.97 20.82
CA PHE A 624 7.19 -31.94 19.81
C PHE A 624 8.50 -31.45 19.17
N VAL A 625 8.43 -31.18 17.87
CA VAL A 625 9.47 -30.46 17.13
C VAL A 625 8.94 -29.12 16.65
N SER A 626 9.83 -28.27 16.12
CA SER A 626 9.41 -26.97 15.61
C SER A 626 8.35 -27.09 14.52
N GLY A 627 7.23 -26.36 14.71
CA GLY A 627 6.19 -26.27 13.70
C GLY A 627 6.58 -25.44 12.47
N HIS A 628 7.73 -24.75 12.48
CA HIS A 628 8.18 -23.86 11.41
C HIS A 628 7.04 -22.95 10.90
N ALA A 629 6.15 -22.50 11.79
CA ALA A 629 4.86 -21.93 11.40
C ALA A 629 4.98 -20.64 10.57
N TYR A 630 6.15 -20.00 10.61
CA TYR A 630 6.45 -18.75 9.93
C TYR A 630 7.63 -18.83 8.94
N ALA A 631 8.18 -20.03 8.72
CA ALA A 631 9.23 -20.27 7.75
C ALA A 631 8.80 -19.94 6.31
N LYS A 632 9.76 -19.56 5.46
CA LYS A 632 9.66 -19.72 4.00
C LYS A 632 9.99 -21.18 3.66
N GLY A 633 9.06 -22.06 3.99
CA GLY A 633 9.20 -23.51 3.90
C GLY A 633 7.84 -24.19 4.04
N LEU A 634 7.84 -25.51 4.23
CA LEU A 634 6.63 -26.24 4.57
C LEU A 634 6.11 -25.86 5.96
N ARG A 635 4.92 -25.27 6.00
CA ARG A 635 4.30 -24.83 7.25
C ARG A 635 3.33 -25.84 7.84
N THR A 636 2.53 -26.53 7.02
CA THR A 636 1.48 -27.43 7.49
C THR A 636 0.96 -28.28 6.34
N VAL A 637 0.50 -29.49 6.65
CA VAL A 637 -0.36 -30.31 5.81
C VAL A 637 -1.69 -30.49 6.54
N LYS A 638 -2.74 -29.79 6.10
CA LYS A 638 -4.08 -29.89 6.68
C LYS A 638 -4.77 -31.15 6.17
N THR A 639 -5.40 -31.94 7.03
CA THR A 639 -6.10 -33.17 6.63
C THR A 639 -7.57 -33.12 7.04
N CYS A 640 -8.41 -33.94 6.41
CA CYS A 640 -9.68 -34.33 7.03
C CYS A 640 -9.53 -35.72 7.63
N VAL A 641 -10.55 -36.16 8.38
CA VAL A 641 -10.49 -37.44 9.11
C VAL A 641 -10.49 -38.70 8.22
N GLY A 642 -10.58 -38.55 6.89
CA GLY A 642 -10.41 -39.65 5.93
C GLY A 642 -11.44 -40.78 6.03
N SER A 643 -11.13 -41.90 5.36
CA SER A 643 -11.91 -43.15 5.41
C SER A 643 -11.97 -43.79 6.80
N ASP A 644 -11.03 -43.45 7.68
CA ASP A 644 -10.97 -44.00 9.05
C ASP A 644 -12.20 -43.61 9.89
N TRP A 645 -12.78 -42.43 9.64
CA TRP A 645 -13.88 -41.90 10.45
C TRP A 645 -15.02 -41.29 9.64
N CYS A 646 -14.76 -40.71 8.48
CA CYS A 646 -15.79 -40.04 7.69
C CYS A 646 -16.57 -41.06 6.86
N ARG A 647 -17.90 -41.06 6.99
CA ARG A 647 -18.81 -41.87 6.15
C ARG A 647 -18.61 -41.67 4.63
N PHE A 648 -18.07 -40.53 4.22
CA PHE A 648 -17.82 -40.18 2.81
C PHE A 648 -16.34 -40.29 2.41
N GLY A 649 -15.45 -40.66 3.33
CA GLY A 649 -14.02 -40.80 3.03
C GLY A 649 -13.79 -41.96 2.08
N THR A 650 -13.19 -41.69 0.93
CA THR A 650 -12.83 -42.68 -0.10
C THR A 650 -11.47 -43.29 0.14
N GLN A 651 -10.52 -42.53 0.71
CA GLN A 651 -9.17 -42.99 1.06
C GLN A 651 -8.69 -42.40 2.39
N ASP A 652 -7.56 -42.89 2.90
CA ASP A 652 -6.90 -42.36 4.10
C ASP A 652 -6.18 -41.04 3.81
N SER A 653 -6.86 -39.93 4.08
CA SER A 653 -6.24 -38.61 3.99
C SER A 653 -5.32 -38.26 5.17
N THR A 654 -5.56 -38.85 6.34
CA THR A 654 -4.81 -38.51 7.55
C THR A 654 -3.41 -39.10 7.47
N GLY A 655 -3.30 -40.39 7.17
CA GLY A 655 -2.03 -41.10 6.99
C GLY A 655 -1.21 -40.51 5.85
N LEU A 656 -1.82 -40.30 4.67
CA LEU A 656 -1.13 -39.66 3.55
C LEU A 656 -0.63 -38.24 3.90
N GLY A 657 -1.46 -37.43 4.58
CA GLY A 657 -1.08 -36.09 5.00
C GLY A 657 0.09 -36.08 5.99
N ILE A 658 0.07 -36.97 6.99
CA ILE A 658 1.18 -37.17 7.94
C ILE A 658 2.44 -37.58 7.21
N ARG A 659 2.33 -38.52 6.26
CA ARG A 659 3.44 -39.03 5.47
C ARG A 659 4.09 -37.92 4.64
N ILE A 660 3.31 -37.11 3.94
CA ILE A 660 3.80 -35.94 3.19
C ILE A 660 4.48 -34.96 4.14
N GLU A 661 3.85 -34.63 5.29
CA GLU A 661 4.40 -33.66 6.23
C GLU A 661 5.74 -34.12 6.81
N LYS A 662 5.84 -35.38 7.25
CA LYS A 662 7.08 -35.96 7.77
C LYS A 662 8.17 -36.10 6.70
N PHE A 663 7.80 -36.35 5.45
CA PHE A 663 8.78 -36.44 4.38
C PHE A 663 9.40 -35.08 4.03
N MET A 664 8.62 -34.01 4.18
CA MET A 664 8.97 -32.68 3.68
C MET A 664 9.21 -31.62 4.76
N TRP A 665 9.07 -31.95 6.05
CA TRP A 665 9.36 -31.01 7.12
C TRP A 665 10.81 -30.52 7.07
N GLY A 666 11.08 -29.34 7.62
CA GLY A 666 12.40 -28.70 7.54
C GLY A 666 12.76 -28.15 6.16
N SER A 667 12.04 -28.51 5.09
CA SER A 667 12.35 -28.03 3.74
C SER A 667 12.13 -26.51 3.58
N TRP A 668 13.16 -25.83 3.10
CA TRP A 668 13.11 -24.43 2.70
C TRP A 668 12.64 -24.28 1.26
N THR A 669 11.75 -23.33 1.03
CA THR A 669 11.13 -23.02 -0.27
C THR A 669 11.19 -21.51 -0.53
N PRO A 670 10.99 -21.03 -1.77
CA PRO A 670 11.13 -19.61 -2.08
C PRO A 670 10.19 -18.72 -1.24
N ALA A 671 9.00 -19.24 -0.94
CA ALA A 671 8.03 -18.64 -0.03
C ALA A 671 7.32 -19.73 0.78
N LYS A 672 6.47 -19.34 1.75
CA LYS A 672 5.66 -20.29 2.55
C LYS A 672 4.85 -21.26 1.67
N VAL A 673 4.88 -22.55 2.02
CA VAL A 673 4.08 -23.60 1.40
C VAL A 673 3.16 -24.22 2.44
N LYS A 674 1.87 -24.27 2.11
CA LYS A 674 0.83 -24.99 2.86
C LYS A 674 0.26 -26.05 1.94
N MET A 675 0.06 -27.25 2.48
CA MET A 675 -0.57 -28.34 1.74
C MET A 675 -1.83 -28.81 2.43
N ALA A 676 -2.65 -29.59 1.72
CA ALA A 676 -3.75 -30.30 2.34
C ALA A 676 -4.11 -31.59 1.60
N VAL A 677 -4.65 -32.55 2.35
CA VAL A 677 -5.14 -33.83 1.83
C VAL A 677 -6.59 -34.01 2.27
N SER A 678 -7.50 -34.08 1.30
CA SER A 678 -8.92 -34.31 1.51
C SER A 678 -9.27 -35.74 1.08
N GLY A 679 -9.79 -36.54 2.00
CA GLY A 679 -10.13 -37.94 1.75
C GLY A 679 -11.35 -38.17 0.85
N CYS A 680 -11.96 -37.13 0.26
CA CYS A 680 -13.02 -37.23 -0.74
C CYS A 680 -13.23 -35.87 -1.46
N PRO A 681 -14.00 -35.83 -2.58
CA PRO A 681 -14.29 -34.59 -3.32
C PRO A 681 -15.00 -33.48 -2.55
N ARG A 682 -15.56 -33.76 -1.36
CA ARG A 682 -16.18 -32.73 -0.50
C ARG A 682 -15.15 -31.75 0.08
N ASN A 683 -13.87 -32.10 0.02
CA ASN A 683 -12.78 -31.17 0.23
C ASN A 683 -12.73 -30.47 1.61
N CYS A 684 -13.04 -31.18 2.70
CA CYS A 684 -13.06 -30.61 4.05
C CYS A 684 -11.69 -30.06 4.51
N ALA A 685 -10.58 -30.50 3.91
CA ALA A 685 -9.24 -29.98 4.20
C ALA A 685 -8.90 -28.70 3.39
N GLU A 686 -9.81 -28.26 2.50
CA GLU A 686 -9.63 -27.11 1.60
C GLU A 686 -8.41 -27.26 0.67
N ALA A 687 -8.17 -28.47 0.15
CA ALA A 687 -7.07 -28.81 -0.76
C ALA A 687 -7.04 -27.92 -2.01
N THR A 688 -8.20 -27.54 -2.54
CA THR A 688 -8.31 -26.69 -3.74
C THR A 688 -7.95 -25.21 -3.57
N CYS A 689 -7.47 -24.79 -2.39
CA CYS A 689 -6.95 -23.42 -2.20
C CYS A 689 -5.59 -23.40 -1.49
N LYS A 690 -4.94 -24.57 -1.35
CA LYS A 690 -3.58 -24.68 -0.80
C LYS A 690 -2.54 -24.54 -1.90
N ASP A 691 -1.28 -24.32 -1.51
CA ASP A 691 -0.17 -24.22 -2.46
C ASP A 691 -0.02 -25.56 -3.22
N VAL A 692 -0.23 -26.70 -2.53
CA VAL A 692 -0.42 -28.04 -3.11
C VAL A 692 -1.57 -28.75 -2.36
N GLY A 693 -2.48 -29.40 -3.09
CA GLY A 693 -3.62 -30.12 -2.53
C GLY A 693 -3.71 -31.54 -3.07
N VAL A 694 -4.31 -32.45 -2.31
CA VAL A 694 -4.70 -33.78 -2.78
C VAL A 694 -6.17 -33.99 -2.49
N ILE A 695 -6.92 -34.41 -3.51
CA ILE A 695 -8.30 -34.88 -3.36
C ILE A 695 -8.32 -36.36 -3.68
N CYS A 696 -8.63 -37.17 -2.67
CA CYS A 696 -8.79 -38.60 -2.84
C CYS A 696 -10.12 -38.90 -3.55
N VAL A 697 -10.07 -39.82 -4.49
CA VAL A 697 -11.21 -40.36 -5.25
C VAL A 697 -11.09 -41.88 -5.31
N ASP A 698 -12.16 -42.56 -5.71
CA ASP A 698 -12.15 -44.04 -5.78
C ASP A 698 -11.10 -44.56 -6.78
N SER A 699 -10.79 -43.77 -7.80
CA SER A 699 -9.80 -44.10 -8.83
C SER A 699 -8.36 -43.70 -8.49
N GLY A 700 -8.09 -43.07 -7.34
CA GLY A 700 -6.75 -42.66 -6.91
C GLY A 700 -6.68 -41.30 -6.21
N TYR A 701 -5.62 -40.55 -6.49
CA TYR A 701 -5.26 -39.30 -5.82
C TYR A 701 -5.12 -38.17 -6.84
N GLU A 702 -6.09 -37.25 -6.87
CA GLU A 702 -6.04 -36.08 -7.74
C GLU A 702 -5.18 -35.00 -7.08
N ILE A 703 -4.07 -34.65 -7.73
CA ILE A 703 -3.10 -33.68 -7.23
C ILE A 703 -3.47 -32.31 -7.80
N HIS A 704 -3.54 -31.32 -6.90
CA HIS A 704 -3.85 -29.93 -7.16
C HIS A 704 -2.65 -29.06 -6.78
N PHE A 705 -2.45 -27.94 -7.47
CA PHE A 705 -1.38 -27.00 -7.12
C PHE A 705 -1.72 -25.56 -7.51
N ALA A 706 -0.84 -24.62 -7.16
CA ALA A 706 -0.98 -23.21 -7.54
C ALA A 706 -2.18 -22.47 -6.91
N GLY A 707 -2.68 -22.94 -5.76
CA GLY A 707 -3.72 -22.27 -4.98
C GLY A 707 -3.18 -21.23 -3.99
N ALA A 708 -4.07 -20.39 -3.47
CA ALA A 708 -3.79 -19.47 -2.37
C ALA A 708 -5.05 -19.12 -1.55
N ALA A 709 -4.89 -19.10 -0.23
CA ALA A 709 -5.92 -18.62 0.72
C ALA A 709 -5.30 -17.59 1.69
N GLY A 710 -5.22 -16.34 1.25
CA GLY A 710 -4.64 -15.22 2.00
C GLY A 710 -5.02 -13.86 1.40
N LEU A 711 -4.03 -12.98 1.19
CA LEU A 711 -4.23 -11.67 0.51
C LEU A 711 -4.89 -11.84 -0.86
N ASP A 712 -4.41 -12.82 -1.62
CA ASP A 712 -5.03 -13.28 -2.85
C ASP A 712 -5.78 -14.59 -2.55
N ILE A 713 -7.03 -14.68 -3.01
CA ILE A 713 -7.82 -15.92 -3.00
C ILE A 713 -7.74 -16.52 -4.40
N LYS A 714 -7.18 -17.72 -4.51
CA LYS A 714 -6.99 -18.41 -5.78
C LYS A 714 -7.24 -19.90 -5.65
N GLY A 715 -8.14 -20.41 -6.51
CA GLY A 715 -8.33 -21.84 -6.70
C GLY A 715 -7.09 -22.49 -7.29
N THR A 716 -6.88 -23.77 -6.98
CA THR A 716 -5.82 -24.59 -7.56
C THR A 716 -6.13 -24.98 -9.01
N GLU A 717 -5.08 -25.39 -9.68
CA GLU A 717 -5.11 -26.08 -10.97
C GLU A 717 -4.90 -27.58 -10.73
N VAL A 718 -5.60 -28.42 -11.48
CA VAL A 718 -5.39 -29.88 -11.44
C VAL A 718 -4.04 -30.18 -12.10
N LEU A 719 -3.10 -30.77 -11.37
CA LEU A 719 -1.84 -31.25 -11.90
C LEU A 719 -2.05 -32.55 -12.66
N GLY A 720 -2.70 -33.53 -12.03
CA GLY A 720 -3.00 -34.85 -12.62
C GLY A 720 -3.54 -35.83 -11.57
N LEU A 721 -3.92 -37.03 -12.04
CA LEU A 721 -4.43 -38.13 -11.21
C LEU A 721 -3.39 -39.26 -11.18
N VAL A 722 -3.06 -39.74 -9.97
CA VAL A 722 -2.16 -40.89 -9.78
C VAL A 722 -2.86 -42.00 -8.99
N LYS A 723 -2.36 -43.23 -9.07
CA LYS A 723 -3.06 -44.41 -8.54
C LYS A 723 -2.74 -44.70 -7.08
N THR A 724 -1.51 -44.43 -6.66
CA THR A 724 -1.01 -44.82 -5.34
C THR A 724 -0.52 -43.62 -4.54
N GLU A 725 -0.47 -43.78 -3.21
CA GLU A 725 0.12 -42.78 -2.32
C GLU A 725 1.60 -42.54 -2.60
N ASP A 726 2.33 -43.58 -3.00
CA ASP A 726 3.76 -43.50 -3.36
C ASP A 726 3.95 -42.60 -4.58
N GLU A 727 3.12 -42.80 -5.60
CA GLU A 727 3.09 -41.92 -6.77
C GLU A 727 2.71 -40.49 -6.36
N ALA A 728 1.70 -40.31 -5.51
CA ALA A 728 1.29 -38.97 -5.06
C ALA A 728 2.42 -38.24 -4.35
N LEU A 729 3.10 -38.90 -3.42
CA LEU A 729 4.26 -38.36 -2.71
C LEU A 729 5.38 -38.00 -3.69
N GLU A 730 5.73 -38.90 -4.62
CA GLU A 730 6.78 -38.65 -5.62
C GLU A 730 6.50 -37.38 -6.44
N HIS A 731 5.27 -37.24 -6.96
CA HIS A 731 4.88 -36.09 -7.78
C HIS A 731 4.85 -34.79 -6.98
N ILE A 732 4.34 -34.80 -5.75
CA ILE A 732 4.29 -33.61 -4.88
C ILE A 732 5.69 -33.13 -4.50
N VAL A 733 6.57 -34.08 -4.17
CA VAL A 733 7.97 -33.80 -3.83
C VAL A 733 8.72 -33.26 -5.04
N ALA A 734 8.57 -33.90 -6.20
CA ALA A 734 9.18 -33.45 -7.45
C ALA A 734 8.71 -32.04 -7.85
N LEU A 735 7.39 -31.78 -7.78
CA LEU A 735 6.82 -30.45 -8.02
C LEU A 735 7.42 -29.41 -7.08
N THR A 736 7.55 -29.76 -5.80
CA THR A 736 8.12 -28.85 -4.80
C THR A 736 9.59 -28.58 -5.06
N GLN A 737 10.37 -29.58 -5.48
CA GLN A 737 11.76 -29.37 -5.88
C GLN A 737 11.88 -28.48 -7.12
N MET A 738 11.05 -28.71 -8.14
CA MET A 738 11.00 -27.85 -9.32
C MET A 738 10.73 -26.39 -8.93
N TYR A 739 9.77 -26.16 -8.03
CA TYR A 739 9.50 -24.84 -7.47
C TYR A 739 10.67 -24.28 -6.64
N ARG A 740 11.36 -25.11 -5.85
CA ARG A 740 12.55 -24.68 -5.09
C ARG A 740 13.66 -24.15 -6.00
N GLU A 741 13.91 -24.85 -7.09
CA GLU A 741 14.98 -24.55 -8.05
C GLU A 741 14.64 -23.36 -8.96
N GLN A 742 13.36 -23.17 -9.31
CA GLN A 742 12.95 -22.18 -10.31
C GLN A 742 12.25 -20.95 -9.74
N GLY A 743 11.73 -21.03 -8.51
CA GLY A 743 11.05 -19.92 -7.87
C GLY A 743 12.02 -18.82 -7.43
N ARG A 744 11.60 -17.57 -7.61
CA ARG A 744 12.32 -16.39 -7.09
C ARG A 744 12.03 -16.28 -5.58
N TYR A 745 13.00 -15.85 -4.78
CA TYR A 745 12.77 -15.69 -3.34
C TYR A 745 11.56 -14.78 -3.07
N LEU A 746 10.68 -15.19 -2.15
CA LEU A 746 9.35 -14.64 -1.84
C LEU A 746 8.28 -14.73 -2.95
N GLU A 747 8.58 -15.32 -4.11
CA GLU A 747 7.57 -15.65 -5.11
C GLU A 747 6.68 -16.78 -4.60
N ARG A 748 5.35 -16.61 -4.64
CA ARG A 748 4.39 -17.66 -4.26
C ARG A 748 4.22 -18.67 -5.39
N ILE A 749 3.89 -19.92 -5.07
CA ILE A 749 3.78 -21.01 -6.06
C ILE A 749 2.81 -20.69 -7.20
N TYR A 750 1.71 -19.97 -6.95
CA TYR A 750 0.75 -19.59 -8.00
C TYR A 750 1.30 -18.51 -8.95
N LYS A 751 2.18 -17.62 -8.46
CA LYS A 751 2.88 -16.63 -9.28
C LYS A 751 3.95 -17.31 -10.12
N TRP A 752 4.71 -18.23 -9.50
CA TRP A 752 5.67 -19.09 -10.18
C TRP A 752 5.00 -19.92 -11.28
N ALA A 753 3.89 -20.60 -10.98
CA ALA A 753 3.16 -21.41 -11.95
C ALA A 753 2.64 -20.58 -13.13
N LYS A 754 2.16 -19.36 -12.87
CA LYS A 754 1.79 -18.42 -13.94
C LYS A 754 2.98 -18.03 -14.82
N ARG A 755 4.17 -17.86 -14.22
CA ARG A 755 5.40 -17.47 -14.94
C ARG A 755 5.99 -18.60 -15.77
N ILE A 756 6.04 -19.82 -15.24
CA ILE A 756 6.59 -21.00 -15.95
C ILE A 756 5.59 -21.54 -16.97
N GLY A 757 4.29 -21.46 -16.66
CA GLY A 757 3.22 -22.03 -17.47
C GLY A 757 2.84 -23.44 -16.99
N ILE A 758 1.53 -23.63 -16.74
CA ILE A 758 0.96 -24.92 -16.29
C ILE A 758 1.29 -26.07 -17.25
N PRO A 759 1.22 -25.92 -18.59
CA PRO A 759 1.55 -27.02 -19.50
C PRO A 759 2.99 -27.52 -19.34
N GLU A 760 3.96 -26.62 -19.12
CA GLU A 760 5.36 -27.01 -18.95
C GLU A 760 5.60 -27.71 -17.61
N ILE A 761 4.90 -27.26 -16.55
CA ILE A 761 4.95 -27.93 -15.24
C ILE A 761 4.35 -29.34 -15.34
N LYS A 762 3.19 -29.49 -15.98
CA LYS A 762 2.58 -30.80 -16.22
C LYS A 762 3.50 -31.71 -17.04
N ARG A 763 4.10 -31.18 -18.10
CA ARG A 763 5.04 -31.94 -18.93
C ARG A 763 6.21 -32.48 -18.13
N GLN A 764 6.82 -31.69 -17.25
CA GLN A 764 7.98 -32.12 -16.47
C GLN A 764 7.63 -33.02 -15.28
N ILE A 765 6.46 -32.84 -14.67
CA ILE A 765 6.08 -33.57 -13.46
C ILE A 765 5.23 -34.80 -13.79
N MET A 766 4.23 -34.68 -14.66
CA MET A 766 3.35 -35.80 -15.02
C MET A 766 3.88 -36.62 -16.19
N ASP A 767 4.38 -35.97 -17.25
CA ASP A 767 4.64 -36.65 -18.53
C ASP A 767 6.11 -37.11 -18.72
N ASP A 768 7.04 -36.60 -17.91
CA ASP A 768 8.49 -36.87 -18.00
C ASP A 768 9.02 -37.55 -16.72
N ASP A 769 8.94 -38.88 -16.71
CA ASP A 769 9.35 -39.72 -15.57
C ASP A 769 10.81 -39.51 -15.15
N ALA A 770 11.71 -39.32 -16.12
CA ALA A 770 13.13 -39.16 -15.83
C ALA A 770 13.38 -37.83 -15.11
N LYS A 771 12.78 -36.73 -15.58
CA LYS A 771 12.87 -35.44 -14.90
C LYS A 771 12.20 -35.47 -13.52
N ARG A 772 10.99 -36.05 -13.40
CA ARG A 772 10.29 -36.18 -12.12
C ARG A 772 11.17 -36.90 -11.09
N LYS A 773 11.73 -38.06 -11.45
CA LYS A 773 12.63 -38.82 -10.56
C LYS A 773 13.88 -38.03 -10.19
N ALA A 774 14.49 -37.33 -11.14
CA ALA A 774 15.65 -36.50 -10.85
C ALA A 774 15.33 -35.35 -9.87
N TYR A 775 14.16 -34.72 -9.98
CA TYR A 775 13.69 -33.74 -8.99
C TYR A 775 13.47 -34.39 -7.62
N TYR A 776 12.83 -35.56 -7.57
CA TYR A 776 12.61 -36.29 -6.33
C TYR A 776 13.93 -36.62 -5.62
N GLU A 777 14.90 -37.18 -6.34
CA GLU A 777 16.21 -37.55 -5.80
C GLU A 777 16.97 -36.34 -5.24
N ARG A 778 16.96 -35.20 -5.95
CA ARG A 778 17.58 -33.95 -5.44
C ARG A 778 16.88 -33.40 -4.21
N PHE A 779 15.56 -33.52 -4.13
CA PHE A 779 14.83 -33.17 -2.91
C PHE A 779 15.29 -34.04 -1.75
N VAL A 780 15.29 -35.37 -1.92
CA VAL A 780 15.72 -36.34 -0.91
C VAL A 780 17.15 -36.06 -0.43
N PHE A 781 18.06 -35.80 -1.37
CA PHE A 781 19.43 -35.41 -1.05
C PHE A 781 19.48 -34.17 -0.14
N SER A 782 18.75 -33.11 -0.49
CA SER A 782 18.73 -31.88 0.31
C SER A 782 18.11 -32.05 1.71
N GLN A 783 17.18 -32.99 1.90
CA GLN A 783 16.55 -33.20 3.21
C GLN A 783 17.51 -33.80 4.25
N LYS A 784 18.58 -34.48 3.82
CA LYS A 784 19.64 -34.98 4.72
C LYS A 784 20.27 -33.88 5.58
N PHE A 785 20.24 -32.64 5.10
CA PHE A 785 20.84 -31.47 5.74
C PHE A 785 19.81 -30.50 6.32
N ALA A 786 18.56 -30.55 5.84
CA ALA A 786 17.49 -29.62 6.25
C ALA A 786 16.61 -30.13 7.40
N GLN A 787 16.49 -31.45 7.59
CA GLN A 787 15.64 -32.08 8.61
C GLN A 787 16.29 -32.14 9.99
N VAL A 788 16.83 -31.02 10.43
CA VAL A 788 17.36 -30.82 11.78
C VAL A 788 16.32 -30.02 12.56
N ASP A 789 15.88 -30.52 13.73
CA ASP A 789 14.95 -29.75 14.56
C ASP A 789 15.67 -28.53 15.15
N PRO A 790 15.29 -27.32 14.74
CA PRO A 790 15.98 -26.14 15.23
C PRO A 790 15.74 -25.89 16.71
N TRP A 791 14.63 -26.34 17.28
CA TRP A 791 14.37 -26.20 18.71
C TRP A 791 15.39 -26.97 19.53
N SER A 792 15.61 -28.24 19.21
CA SER A 792 16.66 -29.07 19.81
C SER A 792 18.05 -28.42 19.72
N GLU A 793 18.43 -27.86 18.56
CA GLU A 793 19.71 -27.15 18.42
C GLU A 793 19.83 -25.94 19.37
N ARG A 794 18.78 -25.11 19.49
CA ARG A 794 18.79 -23.93 20.37
C ARG A 794 18.84 -24.33 21.85
N VAL A 795 18.10 -25.37 22.22
CA VAL A 795 18.10 -25.93 23.59
C VAL A 795 19.49 -26.43 23.98
N SER A 796 20.25 -27.02 23.04
CA SER A 796 21.64 -27.46 23.29
C SER A 796 22.64 -26.31 23.57
N GLY A 797 22.25 -25.06 23.33
CA GLY A 797 23.07 -23.86 23.58
C GLY A 797 23.60 -23.16 22.33
N LYS A 798 23.28 -23.65 21.12
CA LYS A 798 23.65 -22.99 19.85
C LYS A 798 23.03 -21.58 19.77
N ASP A 799 23.89 -20.58 19.57
CA ASP A 799 23.59 -19.13 19.59
C ASP A 799 22.78 -18.65 20.80
N LYS A 800 23.11 -19.15 22.00
CA LYS A 800 22.47 -18.71 23.26
C LYS A 800 22.46 -17.19 23.46
N HIS A 801 23.38 -16.45 22.81
CA HIS A 801 23.45 -14.99 22.86
C HIS A 801 22.21 -14.29 22.29
N GLU A 802 21.48 -14.90 21.35
CA GLU A 802 20.26 -14.31 20.74
C GLU A 802 19.09 -14.19 21.72
N PHE A 803 19.07 -15.01 22.78
CA PHE A 803 17.99 -15.08 23.77
C PHE A 803 18.36 -14.48 25.12
N ARG A 804 19.55 -13.89 25.24
CA ARG A 804 19.91 -13.13 26.44
C ARG A 804 19.23 -11.77 26.38
N PRO A 805 18.50 -11.35 27.43
CA PRO A 805 18.05 -9.97 27.51
C PRO A 805 19.29 -9.07 27.44
N MET A 806 19.20 -7.98 26.68
CA MET A 806 20.22 -6.93 26.74
C MET A 806 20.28 -6.44 28.19
N ALA A 807 21.49 -6.26 28.73
CA ALA A 807 21.63 -5.63 30.04
C ALA A 807 20.91 -4.28 30.00
N SER A 808 20.02 -4.02 30.97
CA SER A 808 19.42 -2.70 31.18
C SER A 808 20.52 -1.78 31.72
N VAL A 809 21.34 -1.24 30.82
CA VAL A 809 22.33 -0.24 31.18
C VAL A 809 21.56 1.04 31.49
N GLY A 810 21.64 1.52 32.73
CA GLY A 810 21.04 2.82 33.07
C GLY A 810 21.68 3.90 32.19
N PHE A 811 20.94 4.96 31.86
CA PHE A 811 21.46 6.08 31.04
C PHE A 811 22.79 6.67 31.59
N ALA A 812 23.04 6.52 32.90
CA ALA A 812 24.27 6.94 33.56
C ALA A 812 25.48 6.01 33.29
N GLU A 813 25.26 4.71 33.05
CA GLU A 813 26.32 3.72 32.79
C GLU A 813 26.65 3.60 31.29
N ALA A 814 25.77 4.05 30.40
CA ALA A 814 26.03 4.07 28.95
C ALA A 814 26.83 5.31 28.50
N ALA A 815 27.11 6.23 29.42
CA ALA A 815 27.82 7.49 29.19
C ALA A 815 29.26 7.53 29.78
N GLU A 816 29.73 6.42 30.37
CA GLU A 816 31.15 6.12 30.59
C GLU A 816 31.65 5.18 29.48
#